data_AF-A0AAN4VZT9-F1
#
_entry.id   AF-A0AAN4VZT9-F1
#
_cell.length_a   1.000
_cell.length_b   1.000
_cell.length_c   1.000
_cell.angle_alpha   90.00
_cell.angle_beta   90.00
_cell.angle_gamma   90.00
#
_symmetry.space_group_name_H-M   'P 1'
#
loop_
_entity.id
_entity.type
_entity.pdbx_description
1 polymer ?
#
loop_
_entity_poly.entity_id
_entity_poly.type
_entity_poly.pdbx_seq_one_letter_code
_entity_poly.pdbx_strand_id
1 'polypeptide(L)'
;MTNLNDVNLSNGEVFESIIPFFKENIDFKPQKVTYNSGDLITVSHAKTNYIHILIRGKIQFYLHSSELHSQIPIAKFHSEGTPIGWSGFTPPFRHKTTCKAISKEVVCYRWELETIREKMASHSHSVMEFLNLIIDLSRNLIGETMMSLFLQAEMIPFENPIALEPENYETLKQPSLIEIAGFLKRTPFFEIFKEQEIFALAPFLERRHYPCNSTLYDQGAFTDGLYFLISGEVTLSVHPEEEPTYFLYRSIETEGLIVGFSGKEDLPNMVRATASTDALVYYLPYDSLLNLMEHDAEFKTRFLLRILWLSNHQLQDARCWQLALQTEQEQYAMEQLINQNALQLSLQSPLHKLPALIQSPTTLADALQLVKFQKMHGSPLERKIAALADDILRERKKEQAFFSGLIQTYEAVSQTPAGTLPSMVRNTCAQGFKDACKGVHFKISGLEHLPADSGNIFIYNHLLNHPYYTLPNHFQITLDSHFISAQILQEYYGDSGLRIVRVGKDIEYGHQDYYEKLGHIDVYTSESERRDLTDEKLALKRQEIFQLAGEYLAQGGNLMISPEGTSFPTDATPGKFKTGAFRMAASLPSQPLLVPIVMLNFDRRIINNQWICRILPPVDIREAIKPYGGDIKQFVTDFHQYFKSKVEETKAGNY
;
A
#
# COMPACT_ATOMS: atom_id res chain seq x y z
N MET A 1 0.82 13.94 13.31
CA MET A 1 1.08 13.44 14.67
C MET A 1 0.00 12.45 15.03
N THR A 2 0.09 11.25 14.48
CA THR A 2 -0.91 10.18 14.65
C THR A 2 -0.50 9.32 15.85
N ASN A 3 -1.44 9.13 16.77
CA ASN A 3 -1.28 8.28 17.96
C ASN A 3 -0.98 6.84 17.51
N LEU A 4 0.27 6.40 17.70
CA LEU A 4 0.62 4.98 17.74
C LEU A 4 -0.05 4.40 18.98
N ASN A 5 -1.24 3.81 18.79
CA ASN A 5 -2.04 3.19 19.84
C ASN A 5 -1.26 2.05 20.52
N ASP A 6 -1.25 2.09 21.85
CA ASP A 6 -0.78 1.01 22.74
C ASP A 6 -1.68 -0.23 22.52
N VAL A 7 -1.24 -1.17 21.67
CA VAL A 7 -1.86 -2.50 21.57
C VAL A 7 -1.43 -3.28 22.80
N ASN A 8 -2.35 -3.44 23.74
CA ASN A 8 -2.13 -4.07 25.03
C ASN A 8 -2.60 -5.52 24.94
N LEU A 9 -1.69 -6.45 24.67
CA LEU A 9 -1.90 -7.88 24.90
C LEU A 9 -1.23 -8.26 26.23
N SER A 10 -2.05 -8.74 27.15
CA SER A 10 -1.70 -9.03 28.54
C SER A 10 -0.70 -10.20 28.65
N ASN A 11 0.60 -9.90 28.77
CA ASN A 11 1.67 -10.90 28.96
C ASN A 11 2.18 -11.01 30.42
N GLY A 12 1.40 -10.59 31.42
CA GLY A 12 1.79 -10.66 32.84
C GLY A 12 2.03 -12.08 33.37
N GLU A 13 1.39 -13.10 32.79
CA GLU A 13 1.55 -14.51 33.21
C GLU A 13 2.84 -15.17 32.66
N VAL A 14 3.36 -14.66 31.54
CA VAL A 14 4.54 -15.24 30.86
C VAL A 14 5.80 -15.05 31.72
N PHE A 15 5.95 -13.92 32.40
CA PHE A 15 7.15 -13.65 33.19
C PHE A 15 7.28 -14.52 34.46
N GLU A 16 6.17 -14.81 35.15
CA GLU A 16 6.19 -15.71 36.31
C GLU A 16 6.55 -17.16 35.94
N SER A 17 6.23 -17.59 34.70
CA SER A 17 6.64 -18.90 34.17
C SER A 17 8.13 -18.97 33.75
N ILE A 18 8.73 -17.83 33.39
CA ILE A 18 10.11 -17.73 32.89
C ILE A 18 11.14 -17.67 34.04
N ILE A 19 10.77 -17.17 35.23
CA ILE A 19 11.68 -17.08 36.38
C ILE A 19 12.15 -18.46 36.89
N PRO A 20 11.28 -19.47 37.07
CA PRO A 20 11.69 -20.84 37.40
C PRO A 20 12.63 -21.42 36.33
N PHE A 21 12.32 -21.20 35.05
CA PHE A 21 13.16 -21.64 33.93
C PHE A 21 14.61 -21.15 34.06
N PHE A 22 14.83 -19.88 34.41
CA PHE A 22 16.19 -19.34 34.62
C PHE A 22 16.90 -19.88 35.86
N LYS A 23 16.16 -20.34 36.88
CA LYS A 23 16.73 -20.89 38.11
C LYS A 23 17.09 -22.37 37.98
N GLU A 24 16.34 -23.11 37.18
CA GLU A 24 16.41 -24.57 37.09
C GLU A 24 17.17 -25.06 35.84
N ASN A 25 17.10 -24.32 34.72
CA ASN A 25 17.51 -24.84 33.41
C ASN A 25 18.73 -24.14 32.79
N ILE A 26 19.23 -23.04 33.37
CA ILE A 26 20.36 -22.28 32.79
C ILE A 26 21.58 -22.21 33.72
N ASP A 27 22.72 -22.66 33.21
CA ASP A 27 24.02 -22.62 33.89
C ASP A 27 24.83 -21.32 33.63
N PHE A 28 24.32 -20.41 32.80
CA PHE A 28 24.87 -19.07 32.53
C PHE A 28 23.90 -17.95 33.00
N LYS A 29 24.21 -17.32 34.14
CA LYS A 29 23.30 -16.38 34.80
C LYS A 29 23.17 -15.03 34.08
N PRO A 30 21.96 -14.45 33.99
CA PRO A 30 21.79 -13.08 33.50
C PRO A 30 22.36 -12.05 34.46
N GLN A 31 22.67 -10.88 33.90
CA GLN A 31 22.85 -9.64 34.66
C GLN A 31 21.55 -8.83 34.63
N LYS A 32 21.08 -8.38 35.79
CA LYS A 32 19.98 -7.41 35.86
C LYS A 32 20.53 -6.02 35.60
N VAL A 33 19.93 -5.31 34.66
CA VAL A 33 20.32 -3.94 34.28
C VAL A 33 19.12 -3.01 34.27
N THR A 34 19.37 -1.76 34.62
CA THR A 34 18.37 -0.68 34.62
C THR A 34 18.83 0.45 33.72
N TYR A 35 17.92 0.95 32.91
CA TYR A 35 18.08 2.06 31.98
C TYR A 35 17.12 3.18 32.36
N ASN A 36 17.55 4.43 32.18
CA ASN A 36 16.73 5.61 32.33
C ASN A 36 16.11 6.02 31.00
N SER A 37 15.07 6.86 31.05
CA SER A 37 14.47 7.43 29.84
C SER A 37 15.52 8.12 28.97
N GLY A 38 15.57 7.75 27.68
CA GLY A 38 16.52 8.25 26.69
C GLY A 38 17.74 7.36 26.45
N ASP A 39 18.03 6.42 27.36
CA ASP A 39 19.18 5.53 27.24
C ASP A 39 19.03 4.59 26.02
N LEU A 40 20.14 4.37 25.32
CA LEU A 40 20.22 3.44 24.20
C LEU A 40 20.49 2.03 24.72
N ILE A 41 19.56 1.11 24.47
CA ILE A 41 19.71 -0.32 24.76
C ILE A 41 20.47 -1.00 23.61
N THR A 42 20.11 -0.66 22.37
CA THR A 42 20.82 -1.11 21.15
C THR A 42 20.97 0.04 20.17
N VAL A 43 21.98 -0.06 19.30
CA VAL A 43 22.25 0.90 18.21
C VAL A 43 22.29 0.16 16.89
N SER A 44 21.52 0.60 15.89
CA SER A 44 21.50 -0.02 14.56
C SER A 44 22.92 -0.14 13.97
N HIS A 45 23.19 -1.25 13.29
CA HIS A 45 24.48 -1.63 12.70
C HIS A 45 25.65 -1.79 13.69
N ALA A 46 25.47 -1.54 14.99
CA ALA A 46 26.51 -1.84 15.98
C ALA A 46 26.67 -3.36 16.18
N LYS A 47 27.85 -3.80 16.63
CA LYS A 47 28.11 -5.20 17.00
C LYS A 47 27.13 -5.58 18.10
N THR A 48 26.46 -6.73 17.96
CA THR A 48 25.59 -7.23 19.01
C THR A 48 26.42 -8.05 20.00
N ASN A 49 26.62 -7.49 21.18
CA ASN A 49 27.37 -8.13 22.27
C ASN A 49 26.45 -8.77 23.31
N TYR A 50 25.22 -8.27 23.42
CA TYR A 50 24.26 -8.69 24.44
C TYR A 50 22.89 -8.96 23.84
N ILE A 51 22.20 -9.94 24.41
CA ILE A 51 20.76 -10.11 24.29
C ILE A 51 20.10 -9.65 25.58
N HIS A 52 18.95 -8.99 25.47
CA HIS A 52 18.17 -8.54 26.61
C HIS A 52 16.75 -9.11 26.55
N ILE A 53 16.13 -9.24 27.71
CA ILE A 53 14.70 -9.50 27.86
C ILE A 53 14.14 -8.41 28.77
N LEU A 54 13.12 -7.70 28.29
CA LEU A 54 12.44 -6.64 29.03
C LEU A 54 11.68 -7.22 30.22
N ILE A 55 11.89 -6.66 31.40
CA ILE A 55 11.24 -7.08 32.66
C ILE A 55 10.25 -6.04 33.14
N ARG A 56 10.56 -4.75 32.95
CA ARG A 56 9.68 -3.66 33.35
C ARG A 56 10.01 -2.41 32.56
N GLY A 57 8.98 -1.59 32.31
CA GLY A 57 9.12 -0.29 31.66
C GLY A 57 8.73 -0.34 30.18
N LYS A 58 8.99 0.77 29.48
CA LYS A 58 8.61 0.96 28.09
C LYS A 58 9.84 1.21 27.22
N ILE A 59 9.91 0.55 26.08
CA ILE A 59 10.95 0.72 25.07
C ILE A 59 10.35 1.13 23.72
N GLN A 60 11.16 1.77 22.88
CA GLN A 60 10.81 2.14 21.51
C GLN A 60 11.92 1.70 20.57
N PHE A 61 11.54 1.01 19.50
CA PHE A 61 12.43 0.70 18.38
C PHE A 61 12.39 1.80 17.32
N TYR A 62 13.55 2.02 16.71
CA TYR A 62 13.79 2.98 15.65
C TYR A 62 14.57 2.35 14.50
N LEU A 63 14.21 2.79 13.29
CA LEU A 63 14.99 2.60 12.08
C LEU A 63 15.81 3.85 11.74
N HIS A 64 16.93 3.67 11.05
CA HIS A 64 17.80 4.76 10.64
C HIS A 64 17.55 5.10 9.17
N SER A 65 17.18 6.34 8.87
CA SER A 65 17.11 6.83 7.49
C SER A 65 18.39 7.60 7.16
N SER A 66 19.01 7.24 6.04
CA SER A 66 20.20 7.92 5.52
C SER A 66 19.84 9.30 4.98
N GLU A 67 18.70 9.43 4.28
CA GLU A 67 18.26 10.69 3.68
C GLU A 67 17.85 11.75 4.71
N LEU A 68 17.14 11.36 5.77
CA LEU A 68 16.65 12.31 6.78
C LEU A 68 17.66 12.61 7.89
N HIS A 69 18.80 11.92 7.92
CA HIS A 69 19.73 11.88 9.06
C HIS A 69 19.00 11.69 10.42
N SER A 70 17.87 10.98 10.40
CA SER A 70 16.93 10.90 11.53
C SER A 70 16.55 9.46 11.85
N GLN A 71 15.92 9.30 13.01
CA GLN A 71 15.44 8.01 13.50
C GLN A 71 13.93 7.95 13.39
N ILE A 72 13.42 6.99 12.63
CA ILE A 72 11.99 6.78 12.44
C ILE A 72 11.50 5.80 13.51
N PRO A 73 10.57 6.18 14.41
CA PRO A 73 10.00 5.28 15.40
C PRO A 73 9.12 4.24 14.69
N ILE A 74 9.36 2.96 14.95
CA ILE A 74 8.60 1.87 14.30
C ILE A 74 7.65 1.14 15.25
N ALA A 75 8.02 0.97 16.53
CA ALA A 75 7.18 0.26 17.48
C ALA A 75 7.52 0.58 18.94
N LYS A 76 6.50 0.70 19.77
CA LYS A 76 6.59 0.81 21.23
C LYS A 76 6.23 -0.53 21.84
N PHE A 77 6.98 -0.96 22.84
CA PHE A 77 6.67 -2.15 23.60
C PHE A 77 6.78 -1.87 25.09
N HIS A 78 5.85 -2.46 25.82
CA HIS A 78 5.83 -2.48 27.29
C HIS A 78 5.58 -3.87 27.85
N SER A 79 5.38 -4.87 26.97
CA SER A 79 5.15 -6.26 27.33
C SER A 79 6.39 -6.85 27.99
N GLU A 80 6.23 -7.37 29.20
CA GLU A 80 7.26 -8.16 29.86
C GLU A 80 7.60 -9.38 28.99
N GLY A 81 8.88 -9.78 28.97
CA GLY A 81 9.37 -10.83 28.08
C GLY A 81 9.82 -10.35 26.69
N THR A 82 9.63 -9.08 26.33
CA THR A 82 10.07 -8.57 25.00
C THR A 82 11.57 -8.81 24.81
N PRO A 83 12.01 -9.64 23.84
CA PRO A 83 13.42 -9.88 23.59
C PRO A 83 14.02 -8.66 22.87
N ILE A 84 15.31 -8.40 23.03
CA ILE A 84 16.03 -7.29 22.39
C ILE A 84 17.43 -7.76 22.00
N GLY A 85 17.78 -7.63 20.71
CA GLY A 85 19.12 -7.93 20.23
C GLY A 85 19.35 -9.39 19.79
N TRP A 86 18.31 -10.20 19.64
CA TRP A 86 18.46 -11.58 19.14
C TRP A 86 18.96 -11.67 17.69
N SER A 87 18.94 -10.56 16.92
CA SER A 87 19.63 -10.48 15.62
C SER A 87 21.15 -10.77 15.73
N GLY A 88 21.70 -10.73 16.94
CA GLY A 88 23.08 -11.14 17.25
C GLY A 88 23.37 -12.63 17.18
N PHE A 89 22.36 -13.49 17.01
CA PHE A 89 22.55 -14.94 16.79
C PHE A 89 22.91 -15.29 15.36
N THR A 90 22.58 -14.43 14.40
CA THR A 90 22.77 -14.71 12.97
C THR A 90 23.75 -13.73 12.35
N PRO A 91 24.61 -14.15 11.40
CA PRO A 91 25.44 -13.22 10.64
C PRO A 91 24.60 -12.08 10.02
N PRO A 92 25.09 -10.83 10.04
CA PRO A 92 26.43 -10.38 10.40
C PRO A 92 26.63 -10.05 11.90
N PHE A 93 25.76 -10.56 12.79
CA PHE A 93 25.83 -10.37 14.25
C PHE A 93 25.75 -8.91 14.70
N ARG A 94 24.85 -8.16 14.04
CA ARG A 94 24.67 -6.72 14.25
C ARG A 94 23.20 -6.40 14.52
N HIS A 95 22.97 -5.33 15.26
CA HIS A 95 21.61 -4.87 15.52
C HIS A 95 20.99 -4.34 14.22
N LYS A 96 19.76 -4.75 13.93
CA LYS A 96 18.98 -4.22 12.80
C LYS A 96 18.25 -2.92 13.14
N THR A 97 18.09 -2.62 14.43
CA THR A 97 17.33 -1.49 14.94
C THR A 97 18.01 -0.85 16.15
N THR A 98 17.77 0.46 16.32
CA THR A 98 18.08 1.15 17.58
C THR A 98 16.91 0.95 18.55
N CYS A 99 17.18 0.64 19.80
CA CYS A 99 16.18 0.50 20.86
C CYS A 99 16.48 1.49 21.98
N LYS A 100 15.49 2.29 22.38
CA LYS A 100 15.61 3.27 23.47
C LYS A 100 14.66 2.97 24.60
N ALA A 101 15.10 3.21 25.83
CA ALA A 101 14.21 3.30 26.98
C ALA A 101 13.41 4.60 26.92
N ILE A 102 12.08 4.53 27.13
CA ILE A 102 11.19 5.71 27.05
C ILE A 102 10.37 5.93 28.32
N SER A 103 10.35 4.98 29.26
CA SER A 103 9.83 5.22 30.62
C SER A 103 10.93 5.69 31.56
N LYS A 104 10.54 6.27 32.69
CA LYS A 104 11.46 6.76 33.75
C LYS A 104 12.50 5.70 34.14
N GLU A 105 12.04 4.46 34.24
CA GLU A 105 12.88 3.30 34.52
C GLU A 105 12.50 2.17 33.56
N VAL A 106 13.51 1.52 32.98
CA VAL A 106 13.39 0.29 32.20
C VAL A 106 14.34 -0.74 32.78
N VAL A 107 13.86 -1.93 33.08
CA VAL A 107 14.64 -3.01 33.68
C VAL A 107 14.69 -4.18 32.72
N CYS A 108 15.89 -4.70 32.46
CA CYS A 108 16.10 -5.87 31.61
C CYS A 108 16.96 -6.92 32.32
N TYR A 109 16.79 -8.18 31.97
CA TYR A 109 17.87 -9.16 32.09
C TYR A 109 18.71 -9.12 30.82
N ARG A 110 20.05 -9.19 30.96
CA ARG A 110 20.98 -9.25 29.83
C ARG A 110 21.95 -10.42 29.96
N TRP A 111 22.29 -11.02 28.82
CA TRP A 111 23.31 -12.04 28.68
C TRP A 111 24.34 -11.64 27.64
N GLU A 112 25.59 -12.02 27.89
CA GLU A 112 26.67 -11.86 26.92
C GLU A 112 26.56 -12.94 25.84
N LEU A 113 26.56 -12.52 24.58
CA LEU A 113 26.42 -13.44 23.45
C LEU A 113 27.63 -14.35 23.27
N GLU A 114 28.81 -13.93 23.70
CA GLU A 114 30.02 -14.76 23.68
C GLU A 114 29.85 -16.00 24.57
N THR A 115 29.39 -15.81 25.81
CA THR A 115 29.03 -16.92 26.71
C THR A 115 28.01 -17.86 26.09
N ILE A 116 26.96 -17.32 25.46
CA ILE A 116 25.93 -18.14 24.80
C ILE A 116 26.54 -18.93 23.63
N ARG A 117 27.44 -18.33 22.84
CA ARG A 117 28.12 -19.01 21.73
C ARG A 117 29.02 -20.15 22.17
N GLU A 118 29.74 -19.99 23.28
CA GLU A 118 30.52 -21.07 23.88
C GLU A 118 29.61 -22.26 24.27
N LYS A 119 28.44 -21.96 24.85
CA LYS A 119 27.45 -22.98 25.23
C LYS A 119 26.76 -23.62 24.03
N MET A 120 26.60 -22.90 22.92
CA MET A 120 26.14 -23.45 21.64
C MET A 120 27.18 -24.39 21.05
N ALA A 121 28.47 -24.06 21.13
CA ALA A 121 29.55 -24.92 20.63
C ALA A 121 29.69 -26.23 21.43
N SER A 122 29.28 -26.25 22.70
CA SER A 122 29.22 -27.46 23.52
C SER A 122 27.88 -28.21 23.43
N HIS A 123 26.92 -27.71 22.65
CA HIS A 123 25.57 -28.27 22.50
C HIS A 123 24.86 -28.57 23.83
N SER A 124 25.10 -27.73 24.85
CA SER A 124 24.53 -27.92 26.19
C SER A 124 22.99 -27.85 26.18
N HIS A 125 22.33 -28.66 27.01
CA HIS A 125 20.87 -28.64 27.12
C HIS A 125 20.34 -27.24 27.49
N SER A 126 21.03 -26.54 28.40
CA SER A 126 20.65 -25.19 28.85
C SER A 126 20.58 -24.15 27.73
N VAL A 127 21.48 -24.23 26.74
CA VAL A 127 21.45 -23.28 25.61
C VAL A 127 20.30 -23.58 24.65
N MET A 128 19.91 -24.85 24.47
CA MET A 128 18.79 -25.21 23.60
C MET A 128 17.48 -24.71 24.18
N GLU A 129 17.30 -24.92 25.48
CA GLU A 129 16.18 -24.36 26.23
C GLU A 129 16.15 -22.84 26.11
N PHE A 130 17.30 -22.17 26.26
CA PHE A 130 17.36 -20.71 26.09
C PHE A 130 17.00 -20.26 24.66
N LEU A 131 17.46 -20.96 23.63
CA LEU A 131 17.12 -20.63 22.24
C LEU A 131 15.62 -20.82 21.97
N ASN A 132 15.00 -21.89 22.50
CA ASN A 132 13.56 -22.11 22.45
C ASN A 132 12.80 -20.95 23.11
N LEU A 133 13.22 -20.54 24.31
CA LEU A 133 12.63 -19.38 24.98
C LEU A 133 12.69 -18.12 24.10
N ILE A 134 13.85 -17.83 23.47
CA ILE A 134 13.96 -16.65 22.61
C ILE A 134 13.08 -16.79 21.36
N ILE A 135 12.92 -17.99 20.80
CA ILE A 135 12.00 -18.24 19.68
C ILE A 135 10.57 -17.89 20.11
N ASP A 136 10.10 -18.42 21.24
CA ASP A 136 8.74 -18.20 21.75
C ASP A 136 8.48 -16.69 22.01
N LEU A 137 9.41 -16.03 22.69
CA LEU A 137 9.34 -14.59 22.95
C LEU A 137 9.38 -13.74 21.67
N SER A 138 10.19 -14.15 20.67
CA SER A 138 10.27 -13.44 19.39
C SER A 138 8.99 -13.59 18.56
N ARG A 139 8.30 -14.72 18.67
CA ARG A 139 7.03 -14.97 17.99
C ARG A 139 5.92 -14.08 18.53
N ASN A 140 5.81 -13.94 19.85
CA ASN A 140 4.85 -13.04 20.47
C ASN A 140 5.02 -11.61 19.95
N LEU A 141 6.28 -11.15 19.87
CA LEU A 141 6.60 -9.84 19.34
C LEU A 141 6.23 -9.66 17.85
N ILE A 142 6.46 -10.69 17.03
CA ILE A 142 6.01 -10.70 15.63
C ILE A 142 4.48 -10.65 15.57
N GLY A 143 3.79 -11.36 16.46
CA GLY A 143 2.32 -11.41 16.51
C GLY A 143 1.72 -10.06 16.84
N GLU A 144 2.24 -9.41 17.88
CA GLU A 144 1.91 -8.02 18.23
C GLU A 144 2.15 -7.07 17.05
N THR A 145 3.27 -7.24 16.33
CA THR A 145 3.62 -6.41 15.16
C THR A 145 2.65 -6.65 13.99
N MET A 146 2.31 -7.90 13.69
CA MET A 146 1.39 -8.29 12.63
C MET A 146 -0.04 -7.83 12.91
N MET A 147 -0.49 -7.93 14.16
CA MET A 147 -1.79 -7.40 14.58
C MET A 147 -1.84 -5.88 14.45
N SER A 148 -0.77 -5.19 14.88
CA SER A 148 -0.66 -3.74 14.70
C SER A 148 -0.67 -3.34 13.21
N LEU A 149 -0.03 -4.13 12.35
CA LEU A 149 -0.02 -3.91 10.90
C LEU A 149 -1.42 -4.07 10.32
N PHE A 150 -2.12 -5.14 10.70
CA PHE A 150 -3.49 -5.39 10.30
C PHE A 150 -4.42 -4.22 10.64
N LEU A 151 -4.33 -3.67 11.85
CA LEU A 151 -5.13 -2.50 12.27
C LEU A 151 -4.81 -1.21 11.48
N GLN A 152 -3.67 -1.15 10.79
CA GLN A 152 -3.26 0.01 9.99
C GLN A 152 -3.59 -0.13 8.50
N ALA A 153 -3.80 -1.35 8.02
CA ALA A 153 -3.96 -1.60 6.59
C ALA A 153 -5.36 -1.22 6.09
N GLU A 154 -5.42 -0.67 4.86
CA GLU A 154 -6.67 -0.68 4.10
C GLU A 154 -7.01 -2.13 3.76
N MET A 155 -8.14 -2.59 4.27
CA MET A 155 -8.51 -3.99 4.27
C MET A 155 -9.14 -4.38 2.93
N ILE A 156 -8.77 -5.54 2.39
CA ILE A 156 -9.43 -6.08 1.20
C ILE A 156 -10.66 -6.86 1.66
N PRO A 157 -11.87 -6.56 1.14
CA PRO A 157 -13.05 -7.40 1.32
C PRO A 157 -12.73 -8.81 0.85
N PHE A 158 -12.90 -9.78 1.73
CA PHE A 158 -12.80 -11.19 1.35
C PHE A 158 -14.04 -11.53 0.53
N GLU A 159 -13.89 -11.68 -0.79
CA GLU A 159 -14.78 -12.60 -1.50
C GLU A 159 -14.37 -13.97 -0.98
N ASN A 160 -15.14 -14.51 -0.02
CA ASN A 160 -14.91 -15.82 0.58
C ASN A 160 -14.75 -16.83 -0.57
N PRO A 161 -13.52 -17.19 -0.98
CA PRO A 161 -13.35 -18.26 -1.95
C PRO A 161 -13.84 -19.44 -1.16
N ILE A 162 -14.97 -20.03 -1.56
CA ILE A 162 -15.63 -21.16 -0.91
C ILE A 162 -14.52 -22.01 -0.29
N ALA A 163 -14.36 -21.91 1.03
CA ALA A 163 -13.25 -22.54 1.70
C ALA A 163 -13.42 -24.03 1.44
N LEU A 164 -12.63 -24.57 0.51
CA LEU A 164 -12.50 -26.00 0.38
C LEU A 164 -11.94 -26.45 1.72
N GLU A 165 -12.53 -27.51 2.27
CA GLU A 165 -12.20 -28.01 3.60
C GLU A 165 -10.67 -28.04 3.81
N PRO A 166 -10.17 -27.67 5.02
CA PRO A 166 -8.76 -27.86 5.34
C PRO A 166 -8.38 -29.31 4.98
N GLU A 167 -7.24 -29.49 4.31
CA GLU A 167 -6.75 -30.76 3.75
C GLU A 167 -7.21 -31.13 2.32
N ASN A 168 -7.68 -30.18 1.50
CA ASN A 168 -7.90 -30.46 0.07
C ASN A 168 -6.58 -30.51 -0.74
N TYR A 169 -5.65 -31.37 -0.33
CA TYR A 169 -4.40 -31.63 -1.04
C TYR A 169 -4.29 -33.08 -1.49
N GLU A 170 -3.55 -33.30 -2.57
CA GLU A 170 -3.19 -34.63 -3.04
C GLU A 170 -1.73 -34.92 -2.72
N THR A 171 -1.46 -35.99 -1.98
CA THR A 171 -0.09 -36.49 -1.82
C THR A 171 0.37 -37.14 -3.11
N LEU A 172 1.41 -36.57 -3.73
CA LEU A 172 1.96 -37.06 -4.98
C LEU A 172 3.06 -38.08 -4.73
N LYS A 173 3.37 -38.85 -5.79
CA LYS A 173 4.52 -39.78 -5.78
C LYS A 173 5.81 -39.01 -5.48
N GLN A 174 6.55 -39.48 -4.47
CA GLN A 174 7.84 -38.88 -4.12
C GLN A 174 8.84 -39.04 -5.27
N PRO A 175 9.62 -37.98 -5.58
CA PRO A 175 10.76 -38.09 -6.46
C PRO A 175 11.90 -38.87 -5.77
N SER A 176 13.02 -39.04 -6.46
CA SER A 176 14.17 -39.71 -5.85
C SER A 176 14.73 -38.90 -4.67
N LEU A 177 15.31 -39.57 -3.67
CA LEU A 177 15.95 -38.89 -2.53
C LEU A 177 17.04 -37.91 -2.95
N ILE A 178 17.71 -38.17 -4.08
CA ILE A 178 18.73 -37.28 -4.66
C ILE A 178 18.09 -35.97 -5.13
N GLU A 179 16.91 -36.02 -5.75
CA GLU A 179 16.19 -34.83 -6.20
C GLU A 179 15.67 -34.01 -5.01
N ILE A 180 15.12 -34.67 -3.98
CA ILE A 180 14.67 -34.00 -2.75
C ILE A 180 15.86 -33.35 -2.03
N ALA A 181 16.96 -34.08 -1.83
CA ALA A 181 18.17 -33.53 -1.24
C ALA A 181 18.74 -32.37 -2.08
N GLY A 182 18.66 -32.48 -3.41
CA GLY A 182 19.03 -31.42 -4.34
C GLY A 182 18.18 -30.16 -4.17
N PHE A 183 16.88 -30.29 -3.96
CA PHE A 183 15.96 -29.19 -3.64
C PHE A 183 16.30 -28.56 -2.27
N LEU A 184 16.47 -29.37 -1.23
CA LEU A 184 16.82 -28.92 0.11
C LEU A 184 18.14 -28.15 0.12
N LYS A 185 19.17 -28.61 -0.63
CA LYS A 185 20.45 -27.88 -0.77
C LYS A 185 20.31 -26.50 -1.40
N ARG A 186 19.29 -26.27 -2.25
CA ARG A 186 19.02 -24.95 -2.86
C ARG A 186 18.09 -24.08 -2.02
N THR A 187 17.46 -24.65 -1.00
CA THR A 187 16.54 -23.96 -0.09
C THR A 187 17.34 -23.10 0.90
N PRO A 188 17.12 -21.78 0.97
CA PRO A 188 17.88 -20.89 1.85
C PRO A 188 17.85 -21.30 3.32
N PHE A 189 16.76 -21.90 3.80
CA PHE A 189 16.64 -22.41 5.17
C PHE A 189 17.73 -23.43 5.52
N PHE A 190 18.10 -24.26 4.55
CA PHE A 190 18.97 -25.41 4.75
C PHE A 190 20.45 -25.14 4.41
N GLU A 191 20.82 -23.91 4.05
CA GLU A 191 22.16 -23.52 3.58
C GLU A 191 23.30 -23.88 4.55
N ILE A 192 23.03 -23.86 5.86
CA ILE A 192 24.06 -24.10 6.89
C ILE A 192 24.14 -25.57 7.36
N PHE A 193 23.27 -26.44 6.85
CA PHE A 193 23.21 -27.84 7.25
C PHE A 193 24.21 -28.68 6.45
N LYS A 194 24.73 -29.72 7.09
CA LYS A 194 25.63 -30.68 6.48
C LYS A 194 24.86 -31.54 5.48
N GLU A 195 25.56 -31.98 4.44
CA GLU A 195 24.97 -32.84 3.41
C GLU A 195 24.32 -34.12 3.99
N GLN A 196 24.95 -34.73 5.00
CA GLN A 196 24.41 -35.91 5.69
C GLN A 196 23.07 -35.62 6.37
N GLU A 197 22.91 -34.44 6.99
CA GLU A 197 21.66 -34.01 7.63
C GLU A 197 20.55 -33.81 6.59
N ILE A 198 20.90 -33.21 5.44
CA ILE A 198 19.96 -33.03 4.33
C ILE A 198 19.47 -34.37 3.78
N PHE A 199 20.37 -35.34 3.61
CA PHE A 199 19.99 -36.68 3.18
C PHE A 199 19.20 -37.44 4.25
N ALA A 200 19.43 -37.15 5.54
CA ALA A 200 18.63 -37.72 6.62
C ALA A 200 17.20 -37.15 6.66
N LEU A 201 17.02 -35.89 6.26
CA LEU A 201 15.71 -35.24 6.18
C LEU A 201 14.89 -35.66 4.95
N ALA A 202 15.55 -35.85 3.81
CA ALA A 202 14.90 -36.10 2.52
C ALA A 202 13.80 -37.20 2.53
N PRO A 203 13.95 -38.34 3.23
CA PRO A 203 12.93 -39.39 3.28
C PRO A 203 11.62 -38.99 3.96
N PHE A 204 11.63 -37.94 4.80
CA PHE A 204 10.47 -37.49 5.57
C PHE A 204 9.66 -36.41 4.85
N LEU A 205 10.13 -35.92 3.70
CA LEU A 205 9.42 -34.91 2.94
C LEU A 205 8.27 -35.54 2.15
N GLU A 206 7.10 -34.92 2.27
CA GLU A 206 5.91 -35.24 1.51
C GLU A 206 5.67 -34.20 0.42
N ARG A 207 5.81 -34.60 -0.84
CA ARG A 207 5.30 -33.80 -1.96
C ARG A 207 3.76 -33.77 -1.97
N ARG A 208 3.18 -32.59 -1.73
CA ARG A 208 1.74 -32.31 -1.74
C ARG A 208 1.37 -31.36 -2.88
N HIS A 209 0.22 -31.59 -3.50
CA HIS A 209 -0.41 -30.71 -4.49
C HIS A 209 -1.63 -30.03 -3.88
N TYR A 210 -1.65 -28.71 -3.97
CA TYR A 210 -2.72 -27.84 -3.48
C TYR A 210 -3.37 -27.17 -4.69
N PRO A 211 -4.65 -27.47 -5.00
CA PRO A 211 -5.39 -26.76 -6.03
C PRO A 211 -5.51 -25.27 -5.72
N CYS A 212 -5.70 -24.45 -6.74
CA CYS A 212 -6.00 -23.04 -6.59
C CYS A 212 -7.14 -22.80 -5.57
N ASN A 213 -6.95 -21.81 -4.70
CA ASN A 213 -7.78 -21.42 -3.56
C ASN A 213 -7.84 -22.40 -2.39
N SER A 214 -7.05 -23.48 -2.39
CA SER A 214 -6.95 -24.36 -1.21
C SER A 214 -6.10 -23.75 -0.10
N THR A 215 -6.51 -23.98 1.15
CA THR A 215 -5.77 -23.56 2.35
C THR A 215 -4.76 -24.63 2.73
N LEU A 216 -3.50 -24.24 2.91
CA LEU A 216 -2.44 -25.11 3.42
C LEU A 216 -2.58 -25.31 4.92
N TYR A 217 -2.77 -24.22 5.65
CA TYR A 217 -3.06 -24.19 7.08
C TYR A 217 -3.74 -22.86 7.44
N ASP A 218 -4.50 -22.87 8.53
CA ASP A 218 -5.24 -21.71 8.99
C ASP A 218 -4.52 -20.94 10.11
N GLN A 219 -4.78 -19.64 10.21
CA GLN A 219 -4.38 -18.82 11.34
C GLN A 219 -5.04 -19.35 12.63
N GLY A 220 -4.29 -19.40 13.72
CA GLY A 220 -4.78 -19.93 14.99
C GLY A 220 -4.73 -21.46 15.11
N ALA A 221 -4.70 -22.20 14.00
CA ALA A 221 -4.48 -23.64 14.03
C ALA A 221 -3.05 -23.96 14.50
N PHE A 222 -2.89 -25.06 15.24
CA PHE A 222 -1.57 -25.53 15.66
C PHE A 222 -0.71 -25.93 14.46
N THR A 223 0.59 -25.77 14.60
CA THR A 223 1.54 -26.08 13.54
C THR A 223 1.76 -27.57 13.47
N ASP A 224 1.74 -28.13 12.27
CA ASP A 224 1.91 -29.57 12.04
C ASP A 224 3.26 -29.90 11.35
N GLY A 225 3.89 -28.91 10.72
CA GLY A 225 5.18 -29.09 10.07
C GLY A 225 5.70 -27.84 9.35
N LEU A 226 6.71 -28.05 8.51
CA LEU A 226 7.29 -27.01 7.65
C LEU A 226 6.86 -27.22 6.19
N TYR A 227 6.51 -26.13 5.52
CA TYR A 227 6.07 -26.14 4.12
C TYR A 227 7.10 -25.39 3.26
N PHE A 228 7.53 -26.00 2.15
CA PHE A 228 8.50 -25.42 1.23
C PHE A 228 7.92 -25.40 -0.18
N LEU A 229 7.85 -24.21 -0.80
CA LEU A 229 7.29 -24.07 -2.13
C LEU A 229 8.17 -24.75 -3.19
N ILE A 230 7.58 -25.58 -4.03
CA ILE A 230 8.22 -26.16 -5.22
C ILE A 230 7.84 -25.33 -6.45
N SER A 231 6.54 -25.08 -6.65
CA SER A 231 6.03 -24.28 -7.76
C SER A 231 4.63 -23.77 -7.45
N GLY A 232 4.17 -22.77 -8.21
CA GLY A 232 2.89 -22.09 -7.98
C GLY A 232 3.08 -20.85 -7.10
N GLU A 233 1.98 -20.38 -6.52
CA GLU A 233 1.95 -19.20 -5.66
C GLU A 233 1.18 -19.51 -4.39
N VAL A 234 1.78 -19.22 -3.24
CA VAL A 234 1.10 -19.26 -1.95
C VAL A 234 1.08 -17.88 -1.32
N THR A 235 -0.11 -17.45 -0.93
CA THR A 235 -0.36 -16.18 -0.26
C THR A 235 -0.43 -16.38 1.25
N LEU A 236 0.13 -15.43 2.01
CA LEU A 236 0.06 -15.39 3.46
C LEU A 236 -0.80 -14.19 3.87
N SER A 237 -1.89 -14.46 4.60
CA SER A 237 -2.85 -13.43 5.02
C SER A 237 -3.08 -13.42 6.52
N VAL A 238 -3.31 -12.22 7.06
CA VAL A 238 -3.75 -12.03 8.45
C VAL A 238 -5.24 -11.76 8.45
N HIS A 239 -5.96 -12.48 9.32
CA HIS A 239 -7.40 -12.35 9.53
C HIS A 239 -7.65 -11.90 10.98
N PRO A 240 -8.55 -10.94 11.24
CA PRO A 240 -9.04 -10.74 12.59
C PRO A 240 -10.04 -11.86 12.92
N GLU A 241 -10.28 -12.07 14.21
CA GLU A 241 -11.44 -12.85 14.62
C GLU A 241 -12.71 -12.07 14.20
N GLU A 242 -13.67 -12.77 13.58
CA GLU A 242 -15.04 -12.30 13.29
C GLU A 242 -15.27 -11.35 12.08
N GLU A 243 -14.27 -10.87 11.34
CA GLU A 243 -14.49 -10.01 10.15
C GLU A 243 -14.29 -10.73 8.80
N PRO A 244 -15.07 -10.39 7.75
CA PRO A 244 -14.93 -10.93 6.40
C PRO A 244 -13.83 -10.21 5.61
N THR A 245 -12.78 -9.74 6.26
CA THR A 245 -11.71 -8.94 5.64
C THR A 245 -10.36 -9.47 6.03
N TYR A 246 -9.37 -9.27 5.17
CA TYR A 246 -8.01 -9.76 5.42
C TYR A 246 -6.97 -8.78 4.92
N PHE A 247 -5.77 -8.90 5.50
CA PHE A 247 -4.58 -8.24 5.02
C PHE A 247 -3.67 -9.25 4.33
N LEU A 248 -3.42 -9.05 3.04
CA LEU A 248 -2.45 -9.86 2.30
C LEU A 248 -1.03 -9.41 2.65
N TYR A 249 -0.38 -10.18 3.51
CA TYR A 249 0.95 -9.87 4.01
C TYR A 249 2.05 -10.21 3.01
N ARG A 250 1.96 -11.38 2.36
CA ARG A 250 2.98 -11.84 1.38
C ARG A 250 2.39 -12.71 0.29
N SER A 251 3.04 -12.65 -0.87
CA SER A 251 2.95 -13.69 -1.91
C SER A 251 4.31 -14.38 -2.10
N ILE A 252 4.29 -15.71 -2.07
CA ILE A 252 5.47 -16.56 -2.23
C ILE A 252 5.32 -17.35 -3.54
N GLU A 253 6.16 -17.01 -4.52
CA GLU A 253 6.25 -17.70 -5.82
C GLU A 253 7.62 -18.38 -6.03
N THR A 254 8.59 -18.08 -5.16
CA THR A 254 9.98 -18.50 -5.33
C THR A 254 10.22 -19.90 -4.77
N GLU A 255 10.68 -20.82 -5.62
CA GLU A 255 11.08 -22.19 -5.24
C GLU A 255 12.04 -22.19 -4.03
N GLY A 256 11.79 -23.08 -3.08
CA GLY A 256 12.60 -23.31 -1.89
C GLY A 256 12.35 -22.33 -0.75
N LEU A 257 11.45 -21.35 -0.88
CA LEU A 257 11.06 -20.54 0.27
C LEU A 257 10.10 -21.28 1.20
N ILE A 258 10.24 -21.03 2.50
CA ILE A 258 9.30 -21.52 3.51
C ILE A 258 8.00 -20.74 3.40
N VAL A 259 6.91 -21.50 3.33
CA VAL A 259 5.55 -21.02 3.32
C VAL A 259 4.99 -21.21 4.73
N GLY A 260 5.41 -20.36 5.65
CA GLY A 260 4.83 -20.32 6.99
C GLY A 260 5.69 -19.78 8.11
N PHE A 261 5.03 -19.67 9.27
CA PHE A 261 5.51 -18.87 10.38
C PHE A 261 6.17 -19.69 11.50
N SER A 262 5.92 -20.99 11.60
CA SER A 262 6.20 -21.77 12.81
C SER A 262 7.08 -22.99 12.53
N GLY A 263 7.94 -23.28 13.50
CA GLY A 263 8.78 -24.48 13.55
C GLY A 263 8.68 -25.16 14.91
N LYS A 264 7.49 -25.11 15.53
CA LYS A 264 7.17 -25.77 16.80
C LYS A 264 5.68 -26.13 16.83
N GLU A 265 5.36 -27.38 17.18
CA GLU A 265 4.02 -27.98 17.07
C GLU A 265 2.98 -27.36 18.01
N ASP A 266 3.39 -26.98 19.22
CA ASP A 266 2.53 -26.42 20.28
C ASP A 266 2.15 -24.95 20.06
N LEU A 267 2.56 -24.34 18.94
CA LEU A 267 2.30 -22.93 18.66
C LEU A 267 1.32 -22.75 17.51
N PRO A 268 0.35 -21.83 17.65
CA PRO A 268 -0.59 -21.53 16.58
C PRO A 268 0.10 -20.79 15.43
N ASN A 269 -0.40 -21.01 14.22
CA ASN A 269 -0.05 -20.27 13.03
C ASN A 269 -0.48 -18.81 13.16
N MET A 270 0.39 -17.88 12.77
CA MET A 270 0.15 -16.44 12.92
C MET A 270 -0.55 -15.81 11.70
N VAL A 271 -0.63 -16.57 10.62
CA VAL A 271 -1.23 -16.19 9.33
C VAL A 271 -1.92 -17.42 8.77
N ARG A 272 -2.85 -17.21 7.83
CA ARG A 272 -3.36 -18.25 6.95
C ARG A 272 -2.44 -18.36 5.72
N ALA A 273 -2.23 -19.57 5.21
CA ALA A 273 -1.59 -19.79 3.93
C ALA A 273 -2.58 -20.38 2.91
N THR A 274 -2.71 -19.72 1.75
CA THR A 274 -3.64 -20.12 0.69
C THR A 274 -2.93 -20.19 -0.65
N ALA A 275 -3.05 -21.32 -1.35
CA ALA A 275 -2.57 -21.45 -2.71
C ALA A 275 -3.41 -20.55 -3.63
N SER A 276 -2.84 -19.47 -4.16
CA SER A 276 -3.56 -18.56 -5.09
C SER A 276 -3.52 -19.05 -6.54
N THR A 277 -2.69 -20.05 -6.82
CA THR A 277 -2.65 -20.84 -8.05
C THR A 277 -2.43 -22.30 -7.65
N ASP A 278 -2.52 -23.23 -8.61
CA ASP A 278 -2.13 -24.62 -8.34
C ASP A 278 -0.68 -24.68 -7.86
N ALA A 279 -0.48 -25.20 -6.64
CA ALA A 279 0.79 -25.16 -5.94
C ALA A 279 1.30 -26.55 -5.62
N LEU A 280 2.61 -26.74 -5.79
CA LEU A 280 3.34 -27.91 -5.32
C LEU A 280 4.20 -27.51 -4.15
N VAL A 281 4.13 -28.29 -3.07
CA VAL A 281 4.79 -27.99 -1.80
C VAL A 281 5.44 -29.27 -1.26
N TYR A 282 6.64 -29.15 -0.71
CA TYR A 282 7.16 -30.16 0.19
C TYR A 282 6.72 -29.83 1.61
N TYR A 283 6.05 -30.78 2.24
CA TYR A 283 5.72 -30.74 3.65
C TYR A 283 6.68 -31.63 4.44
N LEU A 284 7.22 -31.11 5.54
CA LEU A 284 8.07 -31.84 6.48
C LEU A 284 7.34 -31.91 7.83
N PRO A 285 6.82 -33.08 8.23
CA PRO A 285 6.12 -33.24 9.50
C PRO A 285 7.01 -32.90 10.70
N TYR A 286 6.44 -32.28 11.73
CA TYR A 286 7.20 -31.86 12.90
C TYR A 286 7.78 -33.04 13.70
N ASP A 287 7.04 -34.14 13.84
CA ASP A 287 7.51 -35.37 14.52
C ASP A 287 8.82 -35.91 13.93
N SER A 288 8.97 -35.79 12.61
CA SER A 288 10.20 -36.23 11.92
C SER A 288 11.40 -35.34 12.28
N LEU A 289 11.17 -34.04 12.50
CA LEU A 289 12.19 -33.10 12.97
C LEU A 289 12.55 -33.35 14.44
N LEU A 290 11.55 -33.59 15.29
CA LEU A 290 11.76 -33.88 16.73
C LEU A 290 12.70 -35.06 16.92
N ASN A 291 12.44 -36.18 16.24
CA ASN A 291 13.27 -37.36 16.31
C ASN A 291 14.74 -37.09 15.94
N LEU A 292 14.99 -36.31 14.88
CA LEU A 292 16.35 -35.92 14.49
C LEU A 292 17.00 -34.99 15.53
N MET A 293 16.25 -34.04 16.08
CA MET A 293 16.75 -33.11 17.10
C MET A 293 17.06 -33.78 18.45
N GLU A 294 16.36 -34.88 18.79
CA GLU A 294 16.64 -35.66 20.00
C GLU A 294 17.93 -36.48 19.89
N HIS A 295 18.28 -36.92 18.68
CA HIS A 295 19.44 -37.78 18.44
C HIS A 295 20.69 -37.03 17.95
N ASP A 296 20.54 -35.79 17.44
CA ASP A 296 21.64 -34.96 16.98
C ASP A 296 21.52 -33.52 17.55
N ALA A 297 22.27 -33.27 18.62
CA ALA A 297 22.29 -31.96 19.29
C ALA A 297 22.92 -30.85 18.43
N GLU A 298 23.83 -31.20 17.51
CA GLU A 298 24.44 -30.24 16.58
C GLU A 298 23.42 -29.80 15.53
N PHE A 299 22.67 -30.76 14.98
CA PHE A 299 21.53 -30.52 14.11
C PHE A 299 20.47 -29.64 14.80
N LYS A 300 20.08 -29.98 16.04
CA LYS A 300 19.12 -29.19 16.84
C LYS A 300 19.58 -27.73 16.98
N THR A 301 20.85 -27.51 17.28
CA THR A 301 21.42 -26.15 17.39
C THR A 301 21.27 -25.38 16.08
N ARG A 302 21.66 -25.97 14.95
CA ARG A 302 21.54 -25.35 13.62
C ARG A 302 20.08 -25.04 13.29
N PHE A 303 19.18 -25.97 13.57
CA PHE A 303 17.75 -25.81 13.32
C PHE A 303 17.16 -24.63 14.09
N LEU A 304 17.39 -24.55 15.41
CA LEU A 304 16.90 -23.44 16.24
C LEU A 304 17.46 -22.08 15.77
N LEU A 305 18.73 -22.02 15.36
CA LEU A 305 19.32 -20.82 14.78
C LEU A 305 18.66 -20.42 13.45
N ARG A 306 18.21 -21.39 12.64
CA ARG A 306 17.47 -21.13 11.40
C ARG A 306 16.03 -20.69 11.63
N ILE A 307 15.39 -21.16 12.70
CA ILE A 307 14.10 -20.62 13.15
C ILE A 307 14.27 -19.17 13.60
N LEU A 308 15.27 -18.85 14.42
CA LEU A 308 15.55 -17.45 14.83
C LEU A 308 15.88 -16.55 13.63
N TRP A 309 16.62 -17.06 12.65
CA TRP A 309 16.87 -16.37 11.38
C TRP A 309 15.56 -16.07 10.65
N LEU A 310 14.65 -17.04 10.54
CA LEU A 310 13.36 -16.90 9.89
C LEU A 310 12.47 -15.88 10.63
N SER A 311 12.39 -15.98 11.96
CA SER A 311 11.66 -15.02 12.82
C SER A 311 12.19 -13.60 12.65
N ASN A 312 13.51 -13.41 12.57
CA ASN A 312 14.09 -12.09 12.33
C ASN A 312 13.66 -11.54 10.96
N HIS A 313 13.65 -12.36 9.91
CA HIS A 313 13.18 -11.92 8.59
C HIS A 313 11.69 -11.55 8.59
N GLN A 314 10.84 -12.35 9.21
CA GLN A 314 9.40 -12.06 9.31
C GLN A 314 9.14 -10.74 10.04
N LEU A 315 9.85 -10.48 11.14
CA LEU A 315 9.73 -9.21 11.86
C LEU A 315 10.19 -8.03 10.99
N GLN A 316 11.27 -8.18 10.22
CA GLN A 316 11.73 -7.14 9.30
C GLN A 316 10.71 -6.86 8.20
N ASP A 317 10.16 -7.92 7.62
CA ASP A 317 9.17 -7.84 6.56
C ASP A 317 7.88 -7.16 7.09
N ALA A 318 7.43 -7.50 8.30
CA ALA A 318 6.29 -6.83 8.97
C ALA A 318 6.55 -5.35 9.27
N ARG A 319 7.76 -4.99 9.74
CA ARG A 319 8.13 -3.60 9.99
C ARG A 319 8.27 -2.78 8.71
N CYS A 320 8.73 -3.39 7.62
CA CYS A 320 8.79 -2.75 6.31
C CYS A 320 7.37 -2.42 5.82
N TRP A 321 6.43 -3.33 6.00
CA TRP A 321 5.01 -3.08 5.75
C TRP A 321 4.43 -1.97 6.64
N GLN A 322 4.75 -1.94 7.95
CA GLN A 322 4.30 -0.87 8.84
C GLN A 322 4.75 0.52 8.37
N LEU A 323 5.93 0.62 7.79
CA LEU A 323 6.37 1.85 7.13
C LEU A 323 5.60 2.11 5.84
N ALA A 324 5.44 1.10 4.98
CA ALA A 324 4.79 1.26 3.69
C ALA A 324 3.32 1.71 3.81
N LEU A 325 2.61 1.25 4.85
CA LEU A 325 1.23 1.64 5.13
C LEU A 325 1.09 3.05 5.73
N GLN A 326 2.18 3.67 6.18
CA GLN A 326 2.14 5.08 6.57
C GLN A 326 2.08 5.95 5.29
N THR A 327 1.19 6.95 5.30
CA THR A 327 0.88 7.77 4.12
C THR A 327 2.15 8.35 3.46
N GLU A 328 2.32 8.06 2.16
CA GLU A 328 3.44 8.52 1.32
C GLU A 328 4.84 8.06 1.78
N GLN A 329 4.94 6.93 2.49
CA GLN A 329 6.20 6.41 3.00
C GLN A 329 6.74 5.17 2.25
N GLU A 330 6.17 4.81 1.08
CA GLU A 330 6.63 3.62 0.32
C GLU A 330 8.11 3.76 -0.09
N GLN A 331 8.57 4.99 -0.37
CA GLN A 331 9.98 5.28 -0.62
C GLN A 331 10.86 4.86 0.56
N TYR A 332 10.48 5.27 1.77
CA TYR A 332 11.23 4.95 2.98
C TYR A 332 11.15 3.46 3.30
N ALA A 333 10.01 2.81 3.06
CA ALA A 333 9.91 1.36 3.20
C ALA A 333 10.94 0.65 2.30
N MET A 334 11.10 1.08 1.05
CA MET A 334 12.11 0.53 0.14
C MET A 334 13.54 0.89 0.54
N GLU A 335 13.81 2.14 0.95
CA GLU A 335 15.12 2.55 1.49
C GLU A 335 15.52 1.65 2.68
N GLN A 336 14.58 1.41 3.61
CA GLN A 336 14.80 0.56 4.77
C GLN A 336 15.01 -0.90 4.40
N LEU A 337 14.23 -1.41 3.43
CA LEU A 337 14.39 -2.77 2.93
C LEU A 337 15.81 -2.99 2.38
N ILE A 338 16.34 -2.03 1.61
CA ILE A 338 17.72 -2.10 1.11
C ILE A 338 18.74 -1.93 2.24
N ASN A 339 18.61 -0.90 3.07
CA ASN A 339 19.56 -0.58 4.14
C ASN A 339 19.70 -1.70 5.18
N GLN A 340 18.61 -2.37 5.54
CA GLN A 340 18.66 -3.49 6.48
C GLN A 340 19.40 -4.72 5.93
N ASN A 341 19.48 -4.83 4.60
CA ASN A 341 20.17 -5.91 3.90
C ASN A 341 21.52 -5.48 3.32
N ALA A 342 21.90 -4.20 3.42
CA ALA A 342 23.08 -3.62 2.76
C ALA A 342 24.41 -4.32 3.11
N LEU A 343 24.56 -4.86 4.33
CA LEU A 343 25.77 -5.61 4.73
C LEU A 343 25.91 -6.98 4.05
N GLN A 344 24.81 -7.53 3.52
CA GLN A 344 24.78 -8.86 2.88
C GLN A 344 24.48 -8.75 1.38
N LEU A 345 23.90 -7.64 0.94
CA LEU A 345 23.61 -7.35 -0.45
C LEU A 345 24.89 -6.98 -1.20
N SER A 346 25.07 -7.56 -2.39
CA SER A 346 26.21 -7.23 -3.26
C SER A 346 26.26 -5.73 -3.56
N LEU A 347 27.45 -5.14 -3.55
CA LEU A 347 27.67 -3.73 -3.94
C LEU A 347 27.27 -3.46 -5.41
N GLN A 348 27.25 -4.50 -6.24
CA GLN A 348 26.85 -4.40 -7.65
C GLN A 348 25.36 -4.69 -7.86
N SER A 349 24.61 -5.01 -6.80
CA SER A 349 23.19 -5.30 -6.93
C SER A 349 22.44 -4.09 -7.49
N PRO A 350 21.63 -4.25 -8.55
CA PRO A 350 20.83 -3.14 -9.06
C PRO A 350 19.70 -2.75 -8.09
N LEU A 351 19.39 -3.58 -7.09
CA LEU A 351 18.40 -3.25 -6.05
C LEU A 351 18.75 -1.98 -5.26
N HIS A 352 20.02 -1.60 -5.21
CA HIS A 352 20.43 -0.30 -4.62
C HIS A 352 19.81 0.92 -5.34
N LYS A 353 19.37 0.76 -6.60
CA LYS A 353 18.70 1.83 -7.37
C LYS A 353 17.22 1.96 -7.02
N LEU A 354 16.62 0.93 -6.41
CA LEU A 354 15.18 0.85 -6.21
C LEU A 354 14.61 2.05 -5.45
N PRO A 355 15.20 2.52 -4.33
CA PRO A 355 14.67 3.66 -3.59
C PRO A 355 14.61 4.96 -4.40
N ALA A 356 15.54 5.14 -5.35
CA ALA A 356 15.55 6.32 -6.22
C ALA A 356 14.54 6.20 -7.37
N LEU A 357 14.41 5.02 -7.99
CA LEU A 357 13.53 4.82 -9.15
C LEU A 357 12.04 4.95 -8.81
N ILE A 358 11.64 4.67 -7.58
CA ILE A 358 10.23 4.77 -7.15
C ILE A 358 9.79 6.20 -6.79
N GLN A 359 10.73 7.15 -6.69
CA GLN A 359 10.46 8.54 -6.29
C GLN A 359 9.63 9.28 -7.34
N SER A 360 9.90 9.02 -8.62
CA SER A 360 9.22 9.69 -9.73
C SER A 360 8.24 8.75 -10.44
N PRO A 361 7.06 9.24 -10.85
CA PRO A 361 6.15 8.49 -11.73
C PRO A 361 6.81 8.11 -13.07
N THR A 362 7.77 8.89 -13.54
CA THR A 362 8.45 8.64 -14.83
C THR A 362 9.45 7.48 -14.79
N THR A 363 9.98 7.14 -13.61
CA THR A 363 10.96 6.05 -13.41
C THR A 363 10.35 4.84 -12.72
N LEU A 364 9.07 4.91 -12.30
CA LEU A 364 8.39 3.82 -11.62
C LEU A 364 8.28 2.56 -12.49
N ALA A 365 8.11 2.71 -13.80
CA ALA A 365 8.10 1.56 -14.72
C ALA A 365 9.44 0.79 -14.69
N ASP A 366 10.57 1.51 -14.66
CA ASP A 366 11.90 0.92 -14.56
C ASP A 366 12.10 0.22 -13.21
N ALA A 367 11.59 0.81 -12.12
CA ALA A 367 11.61 0.19 -10.80
C ALA A 367 10.88 -1.15 -10.79
N LEU A 368 9.65 -1.19 -11.33
CA LEU A 368 8.82 -2.40 -11.38
C LEU A 368 9.46 -3.48 -12.25
N GLN A 369 10.06 -3.11 -13.38
CA GLN A 369 10.80 -4.04 -14.23
C GLN A 369 12.04 -4.59 -13.53
N LEU A 370 12.80 -3.74 -12.83
CA LEU A 370 13.97 -4.14 -12.06
C LEU A 370 13.59 -5.16 -10.98
N VAL A 371 12.53 -4.89 -10.22
CA VAL A 371 12.01 -5.81 -9.19
C VAL A 371 11.63 -7.15 -9.82
N LYS A 372 10.86 -7.14 -10.91
CA LYS A 372 10.46 -8.37 -11.61
C LYS A 372 11.67 -9.17 -12.10
N PHE A 373 12.65 -8.51 -12.69
CA PHE A 373 13.87 -9.16 -13.18
C PHE A 373 14.68 -9.78 -12.02
N GLN A 374 14.84 -9.05 -10.92
CA GLN A 374 15.59 -9.53 -9.76
C GLN A 374 14.87 -10.66 -9.02
N LYS A 375 13.54 -10.67 -8.99
CA LYS A 375 12.73 -11.78 -8.46
C LYS A 375 13.00 -13.09 -9.22
N MET A 376 13.23 -13.02 -10.53
CA MET A 376 13.49 -14.21 -11.38
C MET A 376 14.97 -14.62 -11.46
N HIS A 377 15.88 -13.64 -11.57
CA HIS A 377 17.28 -13.90 -11.95
C HIS A 377 18.32 -13.47 -10.91
N GLY A 378 17.90 -12.85 -9.81
CA GLY A 378 18.80 -12.42 -8.76
C GLY A 378 19.43 -13.59 -7.99
N SER A 379 20.44 -13.26 -7.17
CA SER A 379 20.93 -14.13 -6.10
C SER A 379 19.80 -14.48 -5.10
N PRO A 380 19.97 -15.49 -4.23
CA PRO A 380 18.94 -15.83 -3.25
C PRO A 380 18.46 -14.65 -2.38
N LEU A 381 19.38 -13.78 -1.96
CA LEU A 381 19.04 -12.57 -1.21
C LEU A 381 18.31 -11.53 -2.07
N GLU A 382 18.77 -11.31 -3.31
CA GLU A 382 18.12 -10.37 -4.24
C GLU A 382 16.69 -10.81 -4.59
N ARG A 383 16.49 -12.10 -4.87
CA ARG A 383 15.14 -12.66 -5.13
C ARG A 383 14.22 -12.45 -3.94
N LYS A 384 14.73 -12.65 -2.71
CA LYS A 384 13.96 -12.40 -1.48
C LYS A 384 13.57 -10.92 -1.35
N ILE A 385 14.52 -10.01 -1.49
CA ILE A 385 14.29 -8.57 -1.39
C ILE A 385 13.31 -8.12 -2.48
N ALA A 386 13.51 -8.58 -3.72
CA ALA A 386 12.66 -8.26 -4.84
C ALA A 386 11.24 -8.80 -4.65
N ALA A 387 11.05 -10.02 -4.11
CA ALA A 387 9.72 -10.55 -3.82
C ALA A 387 8.96 -9.68 -2.80
N LEU A 388 9.61 -9.25 -1.72
CA LEU A 388 8.97 -8.35 -0.74
C LEU A 388 8.71 -6.94 -1.34
N ALA A 389 9.63 -6.42 -2.15
CA ALA A 389 9.41 -5.17 -2.85
C ALA A 389 8.22 -5.25 -3.82
N ASP A 390 8.06 -6.38 -4.52
CA ASP A 390 6.95 -6.64 -5.44
C ASP A 390 5.59 -6.66 -4.71
N ASP A 391 5.57 -7.25 -3.51
CA ASP A 391 4.41 -7.26 -2.62
C ASP A 391 4.03 -5.85 -2.16
N ILE A 392 5.00 -5.06 -1.69
CA ILE A 392 4.76 -3.69 -1.21
C ILE A 392 4.37 -2.73 -2.36
N LEU A 393 4.97 -2.90 -3.53
CA LEU A 393 4.73 -2.04 -4.71
C LEU A 393 3.50 -2.48 -5.53
N ARG A 394 2.67 -3.38 -5.01
CA ARG A 394 1.49 -3.91 -5.73
C ARG A 394 0.53 -2.81 -6.19
N GLU A 395 0.13 -1.90 -5.31
CA GLU A 395 -0.75 -0.76 -5.67
C GLU A 395 -0.05 0.26 -6.56
N ARG A 396 1.28 0.37 -6.47
CA ARG A 396 2.08 1.22 -7.38
C ARG A 396 2.05 0.72 -8.82
N LYS A 397 1.79 -0.57 -9.08
CA LYS A 397 1.57 -1.08 -10.44
C LYS A 397 0.31 -0.48 -11.06
N LYS A 398 -0.79 -0.39 -10.31
CA LYS A 398 -2.03 0.25 -10.78
C LYS A 398 -1.82 1.74 -11.03
N GLU A 399 -1.08 2.41 -10.14
CA GLU A 399 -0.75 3.83 -10.31
C GLU A 399 0.16 4.11 -11.49
N GLN A 400 1.14 3.25 -11.74
CA GLN A 400 1.98 3.33 -12.93
C GLN A 400 1.14 3.17 -14.20
N ALA A 401 0.20 2.22 -14.22
CA ALA A 401 -0.71 2.04 -15.35
C ALA A 401 -1.60 3.27 -15.57
N PHE A 402 -2.14 3.86 -14.49
CA PHE A 402 -2.91 5.10 -14.56
C PHE A 402 -2.08 6.26 -15.12
N PHE A 403 -0.86 6.49 -14.59
CA PHE A 403 0.02 7.55 -15.07
C PHE A 403 0.43 7.36 -16.54
N SER A 404 0.73 6.14 -16.96
CA SER A 404 0.97 5.83 -18.38
C SER A 404 -0.26 6.07 -19.24
N GLY A 405 -1.47 5.76 -18.74
CA GLY A 405 -2.72 6.08 -19.42
C GLY A 405 -2.95 7.59 -19.59
N LEU A 406 -2.56 8.41 -18.60
CA LEU A 406 -2.60 9.87 -18.72
C LEU A 406 -1.64 10.38 -19.82
N ILE A 407 -0.43 9.83 -19.91
CA ILE A 407 0.50 10.15 -21.00
C ILE A 407 -0.12 9.80 -22.36
N GLN A 408 -0.65 8.59 -22.51
CA GLN A 408 -1.28 8.14 -23.76
C GLN A 408 -2.48 9.00 -24.14
N THR A 409 -3.29 9.41 -23.16
CA THR A 409 -4.42 10.33 -23.38
C THR A 409 -3.95 11.69 -23.89
N TYR A 410 -2.90 12.25 -23.27
CA TYR A 410 -2.31 13.51 -23.72
C TYR A 410 -1.73 13.41 -25.14
N GLU A 411 -0.99 12.35 -25.43
CA GLU A 411 -0.39 12.11 -26.75
C GLU A 411 -1.47 11.94 -27.82
N ALA A 412 -2.56 11.21 -27.55
CA ALA A 412 -3.66 11.03 -28.48
C ALA A 412 -4.29 12.38 -28.90
N VAL A 413 -4.48 13.31 -27.96
CA VAL A 413 -4.98 14.65 -28.25
C VAL A 413 -3.93 15.49 -28.96
N SER A 414 -2.72 15.59 -28.40
CA SER A 414 -1.67 16.48 -28.92
C SER A 414 -1.16 16.06 -30.30
N GLN A 415 -1.19 14.79 -30.65
CA GLN A 415 -0.77 14.27 -31.96
C GLN A 415 -1.92 14.15 -32.97
N THR A 416 -3.13 14.61 -32.61
CA THR A 416 -4.29 14.57 -33.52
C THR A 416 -4.00 15.37 -34.81
N PRO A 417 -4.27 14.79 -36.01
CA PRO A 417 -4.09 15.49 -37.28
C PRO A 417 -4.92 16.77 -37.39
N ALA A 418 -4.34 17.79 -38.03
CA ALA A 418 -5.04 19.04 -38.32
C ALA A 418 -6.32 18.79 -39.14
N GLY A 419 -7.42 19.45 -38.78
CA GLY A 419 -8.72 19.30 -39.44
C GLY A 419 -9.61 18.19 -38.88
N THR A 420 -9.15 17.41 -37.90
CA THR A 420 -10.01 16.48 -37.15
C THR A 420 -11.12 17.26 -36.42
N LEU A 421 -12.38 16.79 -36.51
CA LEU A 421 -13.47 17.45 -35.78
C LEU A 421 -13.23 17.41 -34.27
N PRO A 422 -13.35 18.55 -33.55
CA PRO A 422 -13.13 18.59 -32.11
C PRO A 422 -13.95 17.59 -31.30
N SER A 423 -15.19 17.29 -31.72
CA SER A 423 -16.01 16.26 -31.07
C SER A 423 -15.37 14.87 -31.11
N MET A 424 -14.75 14.49 -32.23
CA MET A 424 -14.03 13.21 -32.33
C MET A 424 -12.78 13.20 -31.44
N VAL A 425 -12.08 14.33 -31.34
CA VAL A 425 -10.91 14.47 -30.45
C VAL A 425 -11.33 14.32 -28.99
N ARG A 426 -12.44 14.96 -28.59
CA ARG A 426 -12.98 14.82 -27.23
C ARG A 426 -13.43 13.40 -26.91
N ASN A 427 -14.10 12.71 -27.83
CA ASN A 427 -14.49 11.32 -27.62
C ASN A 427 -13.26 10.40 -27.51
N THR A 428 -12.20 10.67 -28.28
CA THR A 428 -10.91 9.95 -28.17
C THR A 428 -10.25 10.21 -26.81
N CYS A 429 -10.25 11.46 -26.36
CA CYS A 429 -9.75 11.85 -25.04
C CYS A 429 -10.54 11.18 -23.91
N ALA A 430 -11.87 11.19 -23.98
CA ALA A 430 -12.75 10.54 -23.02
C ALA A 430 -12.50 9.03 -22.96
N GLN A 431 -12.33 8.37 -24.11
CA GLN A 431 -12.01 6.94 -24.17
C GLN A 431 -10.62 6.65 -23.57
N GLY A 432 -9.60 7.44 -23.92
CA GLY A 432 -8.26 7.30 -23.34
C GLY A 432 -8.24 7.46 -21.82
N PHE A 433 -8.96 8.46 -21.31
CA PHE A 433 -9.10 8.68 -19.88
C PHE A 433 -9.86 7.53 -19.19
N LYS A 434 -10.94 7.03 -19.81
CA LYS A 434 -11.68 5.84 -19.33
C LYS A 434 -10.76 4.63 -19.24
N ASP A 435 -9.93 4.41 -20.25
CA ASP A 435 -8.96 3.31 -20.27
C ASP A 435 -7.89 3.46 -19.17
N ALA A 436 -7.41 4.69 -18.92
CA ALA A 436 -6.51 4.97 -17.80
C ALA A 436 -7.16 4.63 -16.45
N CYS A 437 -8.46 4.88 -16.30
CA CYS A 437 -9.20 4.63 -15.06
C CYS A 437 -9.53 3.16 -14.74
N LYS A 438 -9.19 2.18 -15.60
CA LYS A 438 -9.56 0.75 -15.40
C LYS A 438 -9.09 0.17 -14.06
N GLY A 439 -8.00 0.68 -13.49
CA GLY A 439 -7.45 0.26 -12.20
C GLY A 439 -7.69 1.23 -11.03
N VAL A 440 -8.51 2.27 -11.24
CA VAL A 440 -8.75 3.32 -10.24
C VAL A 440 -10.01 3.00 -9.43
N HIS A 441 -9.92 3.11 -8.12
CA HIS A 441 -11.06 2.95 -7.23
C HIS A 441 -11.92 4.23 -7.21
N PHE A 442 -13.16 4.14 -7.68
CA PHE A 442 -14.12 5.25 -7.62
C PHE A 442 -15.54 4.77 -7.30
N LYS A 443 -16.37 5.68 -6.78
CA LYS A 443 -17.80 5.47 -6.53
C LYS A 443 -18.62 6.59 -7.17
N ILE A 444 -19.61 6.20 -7.96
CA ILE A 444 -20.59 7.11 -8.59
C ILE A 444 -21.95 6.87 -7.93
N SER A 445 -22.64 7.95 -7.58
CA SER A 445 -24.00 7.92 -6.98
C SER A 445 -24.89 8.99 -7.60
N GLY A 446 -26.20 8.78 -7.57
CA GLY A 446 -27.18 9.74 -8.12
C GLY A 446 -27.36 9.67 -9.63
N LEU A 447 -27.03 8.55 -10.29
CA LEU A 447 -27.22 8.39 -11.74
C LEU A 447 -28.68 8.57 -12.17
N GLU A 448 -29.62 8.24 -11.28
CA GLU A 448 -31.06 8.46 -11.46
C GLU A 448 -31.46 9.94 -11.56
N HIS A 449 -30.59 10.86 -11.15
CA HIS A 449 -30.80 12.31 -11.28
C HIS A 449 -30.38 12.85 -12.65
N LEU A 450 -29.74 12.04 -13.51
CA LEU A 450 -29.38 12.48 -14.86
C LEU A 450 -30.65 12.73 -15.69
N PRO A 451 -30.80 13.92 -16.30
CA PRO A 451 -31.91 14.17 -17.22
C PRO A 451 -31.95 13.15 -18.36
N ALA A 452 -33.15 12.79 -18.81
CA ALA A 452 -33.31 11.85 -19.93
C ALA A 452 -32.78 12.45 -21.25
N ASP A 453 -33.07 13.73 -21.48
CA ASP A 453 -32.64 14.45 -22.67
C ASP A 453 -31.32 15.18 -22.41
N SER A 454 -30.46 15.25 -23.42
CA SER A 454 -29.21 16.04 -23.39
C SER A 454 -29.49 17.54 -23.61
N GLY A 455 -28.46 18.38 -23.50
CA GLY A 455 -28.60 19.84 -23.57
C GLY A 455 -28.61 20.53 -22.21
N ASN A 456 -27.94 19.93 -21.21
CA ASN A 456 -27.92 20.40 -19.83
C ASN A 456 -26.58 21.01 -19.43
N ILE A 457 -26.58 21.76 -18.31
CA ILE A 457 -25.38 22.36 -17.72
C ILE A 457 -25.01 21.60 -16.46
N PHE A 458 -23.86 20.93 -16.49
CA PHE A 458 -23.27 20.25 -15.36
C PHE A 458 -22.35 21.19 -14.60
N ILE A 459 -22.69 21.49 -13.35
CA ILE A 459 -21.82 22.26 -12.47
C ILE A 459 -21.16 21.36 -11.45
N TYR A 460 -19.90 21.62 -11.13
CA TYR A 460 -19.15 20.76 -10.21
C TYR A 460 -18.13 21.57 -9.41
N ASN A 461 -17.80 21.09 -8.22
CA ASN A 461 -16.69 21.66 -7.47
C ASN A 461 -15.36 21.21 -8.07
N HIS A 462 -14.44 22.15 -8.23
CA HIS A 462 -13.21 21.89 -8.97
C HIS A 462 -12.04 21.61 -8.02
N LEU A 463 -11.41 20.45 -8.19
CA LEU A 463 -10.33 19.99 -7.33
C LEU A 463 -8.95 20.23 -7.94
N LEU A 464 -7.96 20.43 -7.06
CA LEU A 464 -6.56 20.43 -7.45
C LEU A 464 -6.16 19.04 -7.97
N ASN A 465 -5.10 18.97 -8.76
CA ASN A 465 -4.46 17.70 -9.09
C ASN A 465 -3.32 17.43 -8.11
N HIS A 466 -3.14 16.16 -7.74
CA HIS A 466 -1.94 15.77 -7.01
C HIS A 466 -0.69 15.98 -7.89
N PRO A 467 0.40 16.62 -7.40
CA PRO A 467 1.60 16.89 -8.20
C PRO A 467 2.24 15.64 -8.83
N TYR A 468 2.07 14.48 -8.20
CA TYR A 468 2.53 13.18 -8.71
C TYR A 468 1.97 12.83 -10.11
N TYR A 469 0.82 13.36 -10.50
CA TYR A 469 0.23 13.10 -11.83
C TYR A 469 0.55 14.19 -12.86
N THR A 470 1.51 15.06 -12.56
CA THR A 470 2.02 16.03 -13.53
C THR A 470 2.83 15.30 -14.60
N LEU A 471 2.49 15.54 -15.87
CA LEU A 471 3.18 14.92 -17.01
C LEU A 471 4.61 15.49 -17.16
N PRO A 472 5.51 14.78 -17.88
CA PRO A 472 6.91 15.21 -18.04
C PRO A 472 7.09 16.61 -18.63
N ASN A 473 6.13 17.10 -19.40
CA ASN A 473 6.10 18.46 -19.98
C ASN A 473 5.44 19.51 -19.06
N HIS A 474 5.27 19.19 -17.78
CA HIS A 474 4.59 20.01 -16.76
C HIS A 474 3.09 20.23 -16.99
N PHE A 475 2.46 19.51 -17.91
CA PHE A 475 1.02 19.56 -18.12
C PHE A 475 0.27 18.73 -17.05
N GLN A 476 -0.90 19.21 -16.65
CA GLN A 476 -1.81 18.50 -15.74
C GLN A 476 -3.17 18.31 -16.41
N ILE A 477 -3.51 17.06 -16.74
CA ILE A 477 -4.85 16.68 -17.17
C ILE A 477 -5.81 16.89 -16.00
N THR A 478 -6.77 17.80 -16.11
CA THR A 478 -7.73 18.10 -15.05
C THR A 478 -8.64 16.92 -14.74
N LEU A 479 -8.35 16.17 -13.68
CA LEU A 479 -8.89 14.82 -13.46
C LEU A 479 -10.41 14.79 -13.26
N ASP A 480 -10.96 15.73 -12.49
CA ASP A 480 -12.39 15.81 -12.22
C ASP A 480 -13.23 16.03 -13.48
N SER A 481 -12.87 17.00 -14.32
CA SER A 481 -13.60 17.31 -15.55
C SER A 481 -13.48 16.22 -16.60
N HIS A 482 -12.30 15.58 -16.72
CA HIS A 482 -12.11 14.44 -17.62
C HIS A 482 -12.90 13.23 -17.12
N PHE A 483 -13.01 13.04 -15.80
CA PHE A 483 -13.85 12.00 -15.22
C PHE A 483 -15.34 12.22 -15.54
N ILE A 484 -15.87 13.44 -15.38
CA ILE A 484 -17.26 13.73 -15.75
C ILE A 484 -17.48 13.48 -17.25
N SER A 485 -16.54 13.94 -18.09
CA SER A 485 -16.61 13.74 -19.54
C SER A 485 -16.65 12.25 -19.91
N ALA A 486 -15.75 11.44 -19.34
CA ALA A 486 -15.53 10.05 -19.71
C ALA A 486 -16.47 9.06 -19.04
N GLN A 487 -16.76 9.23 -17.74
CA GLN A 487 -17.51 8.25 -16.94
C GLN A 487 -18.99 8.60 -16.79
N ILE A 488 -19.37 9.85 -17.04
CA ILE A 488 -20.76 10.31 -16.90
C ILE A 488 -21.34 10.67 -18.27
N LEU A 489 -20.79 11.68 -18.94
CA LEU A 489 -21.41 12.25 -20.14
C LEU A 489 -21.31 11.30 -21.35
N GLN A 490 -20.11 10.79 -21.62
CA GLN A 490 -19.88 9.86 -22.73
C GLN A 490 -20.68 8.56 -22.55
N GLU A 491 -20.76 8.02 -21.33
CA GLU A 491 -21.49 6.77 -21.07
C GLU A 491 -23.01 6.94 -21.18
N TYR A 492 -23.55 8.05 -20.66
CA TYR A 492 -24.99 8.24 -20.58
C TYR A 492 -25.59 8.88 -21.84
N TYR A 493 -24.88 9.83 -22.45
CA TYR A 493 -25.39 10.60 -23.59
C TYR A 493 -24.66 10.30 -24.91
N GLY A 494 -23.58 9.53 -24.90
CA GLY A 494 -22.77 9.24 -26.10
C GLY A 494 -21.90 10.41 -26.58
N ASP A 495 -21.88 11.52 -25.84
CA ASP A 495 -21.07 12.72 -26.11
C ASP A 495 -20.37 13.16 -24.81
N SER A 496 -19.07 13.46 -24.91
CA SER A 496 -18.25 13.83 -23.75
C SER A 496 -18.54 15.21 -23.17
N GLY A 497 -19.38 16.01 -23.83
CA GLY A 497 -19.68 17.39 -23.48
C GLY A 497 -18.59 18.41 -23.86
N LEU A 498 -18.92 19.68 -23.68
CA LEU A 498 -17.98 20.81 -23.74
C LEU A 498 -17.70 21.35 -22.34
N ARG A 499 -16.49 21.85 -22.13
CA ARG A 499 -16.05 22.55 -20.93
C ARG A 499 -15.83 24.02 -21.25
N ILE A 500 -16.11 24.88 -20.27
CA ILE A 500 -15.60 26.25 -20.26
C ILE A 500 -14.22 26.25 -19.60
N VAL A 501 -13.18 26.62 -20.36
CA VAL A 501 -11.78 26.50 -19.97
C VAL A 501 -11.13 27.89 -19.90
N ARG A 502 -10.21 28.09 -18.96
CA ARG A 502 -9.46 29.34 -18.85
C ARG A 502 -8.46 29.46 -20.01
N VAL A 503 -8.36 30.65 -20.61
CA VAL A 503 -7.24 30.99 -21.51
C VAL A 503 -5.93 30.92 -20.72
N GLY A 504 -5.01 30.06 -21.16
CA GLY A 504 -3.67 29.89 -20.60
C GLY A 504 -2.82 31.17 -20.59
N LYS A 505 -1.70 31.15 -19.87
CA LYS A 505 -0.63 32.15 -20.06
C LYS A 505 0.24 31.76 -21.26
N ASP A 506 0.97 32.69 -21.86
CA ASP A 506 1.83 32.44 -23.02
C ASP A 506 2.90 31.36 -22.76
N ILE A 507 3.35 31.23 -21.51
CA ILE A 507 4.28 30.18 -21.09
C ILE A 507 3.64 28.78 -21.03
N GLU A 508 2.31 28.68 -21.13
CA GLU A 508 1.49 27.47 -21.01
C GLU A 508 1.04 26.95 -22.41
N TYR A 509 1.91 27.00 -23.43
CA TYR A 509 1.58 26.56 -24.80
C TYR A 509 0.91 25.18 -24.86
N GLY A 510 1.44 24.20 -24.11
CA GLY A 510 0.88 22.85 -24.08
C GLY A 510 -0.54 22.78 -23.49
N HIS A 511 -0.92 23.71 -22.62
CA HIS A 511 -2.29 23.82 -22.12
C HIS A 511 -3.20 24.39 -23.21
N GLN A 512 -2.77 25.45 -23.88
CA GLN A 512 -3.55 26.08 -24.94
C GLN A 512 -3.78 25.10 -26.12
N ASP A 513 -2.73 24.50 -26.67
CA ASP A 513 -2.85 23.57 -27.81
C ASP A 513 -3.76 22.37 -27.48
N TYR A 514 -3.66 21.82 -26.27
CA TYR A 514 -4.48 20.68 -25.83
C TYR A 514 -5.97 21.03 -25.80
N TYR A 515 -6.34 22.15 -25.16
CA TYR A 515 -7.74 22.54 -25.01
C TYR A 515 -8.36 23.11 -26.30
N GLU A 516 -7.56 23.74 -27.17
CA GLU A 516 -7.98 24.19 -28.50
C GLU A 516 -8.34 23.00 -29.40
N LYS A 517 -7.54 21.92 -29.40
CA LYS A 517 -7.84 20.69 -30.16
C LYS A 517 -9.13 20.00 -29.73
N LEU A 518 -9.45 20.09 -28.44
CA LEU A 518 -10.72 19.61 -27.89
C LEU A 518 -11.89 20.53 -28.25
N GLY A 519 -11.64 21.74 -28.75
CA GLY A 519 -12.67 22.71 -29.13
C GLY A 519 -13.51 23.17 -27.95
N HIS A 520 -12.90 23.27 -26.76
CA HIS A 520 -13.54 23.81 -25.57
C HIS A 520 -13.73 25.33 -25.66
N ILE A 521 -14.62 25.87 -24.83
CA ILE A 521 -14.97 27.30 -24.87
C ILE A 521 -14.04 28.08 -23.94
N ASP A 522 -13.23 28.97 -24.52
CA ASP A 522 -12.24 29.75 -23.77
C ASP A 522 -12.83 30.94 -23.02
N VAL A 523 -12.42 31.15 -21.76
CA VAL A 523 -12.77 32.29 -20.92
C VAL A 523 -11.55 32.94 -20.28
N TYR A 524 -11.56 34.27 -20.21
CA TYR A 524 -10.52 35.03 -19.50
C TYR A 524 -10.84 35.12 -18.01
N THR A 525 -9.92 34.65 -17.15
CA THR A 525 -10.03 34.79 -15.69
C THR A 525 -8.98 35.78 -15.14
N SER A 526 -8.81 35.86 -13.82
CA SER A 526 -7.70 36.59 -13.18
C SER A 526 -6.34 35.97 -13.46
N GLU A 527 -6.30 34.69 -13.84
CA GLU A 527 -5.08 33.92 -14.07
C GLU A 527 -4.68 33.84 -15.55
N SER A 528 -5.53 34.33 -16.46
CA SER A 528 -5.24 34.44 -17.89
C SER A 528 -4.29 35.59 -18.21
N GLU A 529 -3.52 35.43 -19.30
CA GLU A 529 -2.75 36.53 -19.85
C GLU A 529 -3.68 37.58 -20.48
N ARG A 530 -3.49 38.85 -20.08
CA ARG A 530 -4.29 39.99 -20.54
C ARG A 530 -3.40 40.96 -21.32
N ARG A 531 -2.80 40.52 -22.42
CA ARG A 531 -2.16 41.47 -23.34
C ARG A 531 -3.25 42.15 -24.19
N ASP A 532 -3.29 43.47 -24.15
CA ASP A 532 -4.07 44.35 -25.05
C ASP A 532 -5.61 44.20 -25.07
N LEU A 533 -6.19 43.65 -24.01
CA LEU A 533 -7.65 43.53 -23.85
C LEU A 533 -8.22 44.66 -22.99
N THR A 534 -8.96 45.58 -23.63
CA THR A 534 -9.78 46.58 -22.94
C THR A 534 -11.02 45.93 -22.29
N ASP A 535 -11.61 46.58 -21.31
CA ASP A 535 -12.84 46.10 -20.65
C ASP A 535 -14.00 45.90 -21.65
N GLU A 536 -14.08 46.72 -22.69
CA GLU A 536 -15.03 46.59 -23.80
C GLU A 536 -14.81 45.31 -24.62
N LYS A 537 -13.56 45.00 -24.98
CA LYS A 537 -13.23 43.75 -25.69
C LYS A 537 -13.52 42.51 -24.85
N LEU A 538 -13.31 42.59 -23.53
CA LEU A 538 -13.69 41.52 -22.59
C LEU A 538 -15.20 41.35 -22.48
N ALA A 539 -15.97 42.44 -22.56
CA ALA A 539 -17.43 42.37 -22.58
C ALA A 539 -17.96 41.71 -23.87
N LEU A 540 -17.41 42.07 -25.03
CA LEU A 540 -17.71 41.43 -26.32
C LEU A 540 -17.41 39.94 -26.30
N LYS A 541 -16.20 39.54 -25.87
CA LYS A 541 -15.84 38.11 -25.75
C LYS A 541 -16.76 37.33 -24.80
N ARG A 542 -17.22 37.95 -23.70
CA ARG A 542 -18.19 37.32 -22.79
C ARG A 542 -19.54 37.07 -23.48
N GLN A 543 -19.96 37.95 -24.37
CA GLN A 543 -21.18 37.78 -25.14
C GLN A 543 -21.04 36.64 -26.17
N GLU A 544 -19.90 36.56 -26.85
CA GLU A 544 -19.58 35.46 -27.77
C GLU A 544 -19.60 34.09 -27.07
N ILE A 545 -19.03 34.00 -25.86
CA ILE A 545 -19.05 32.78 -25.04
C ILE A 545 -20.49 32.34 -24.74
N PHE A 546 -21.37 33.25 -24.33
CA PHE A 546 -22.77 32.94 -24.07
C PHE A 546 -23.52 32.49 -25.32
N GLN A 547 -23.23 33.09 -26.46
CA GLN A 547 -23.81 32.69 -27.73
C GLN A 547 -23.38 31.26 -28.11
N LEU A 548 -22.06 30.99 -28.11
CA LEU A 548 -21.51 29.68 -28.47
C LEU A 548 -22.02 28.57 -27.53
N ALA A 549 -22.02 28.83 -26.22
CA ALA A 549 -22.56 27.89 -25.23
C ALA A 549 -24.06 27.64 -25.45
N GLY A 550 -24.83 28.70 -25.74
CA GLY A 550 -26.26 28.60 -26.02
C GLY A 550 -26.58 27.81 -27.28
N GLU A 551 -25.83 28.01 -28.36
CA GLU A 551 -25.97 27.27 -29.62
C GLU A 551 -25.65 25.78 -29.42
N TYR A 552 -24.58 25.46 -28.69
CA TYR A 552 -24.22 24.07 -28.40
C TYR A 552 -25.27 23.36 -27.53
N LEU A 553 -25.77 24.02 -26.48
CA LEU A 553 -26.87 23.50 -25.65
C LEU A 553 -28.15 23.29 -26.46
N ALA A 554 -28.50 24.23 -27.35
CA ALA A 554 -29.69 24.12 -28.22
C ALA A 554 -29.60 22.98 -29.24
N GLN A 555 -28.39 22.53 -29.59
CA GLN A 555 -28.14 21.35 -30.43
C GLN A 555 -28.12 20.04 -29.63
N GLY A 556 -28.43 20.08 -28.33
CA GLY A 556 -28.42 18.92 -27.44
C GLY A 556 -27.05 18.60 -26.84
N GLY A 557 -26.06 19.48 -26.97
CA GLY A 557 -24.74 19.31 -26.34
C GLY A 557 -24.75 19.62 -24.85
N ASN A 558 -24.01 18.86 -24.04
CA ASN A 558 -23.94 19.06 -22.58
C ASN A 558 -22.73 19.93 -22.18
N LEU A 559 -22.93 20.90 -21.30
CA LEU A 559 -21.88 21.86 -20.92
C LEU A 559 -21.42 21.66 -19.47
N MET A 560 -20.11 21.60 -19.24
CA MET A 560 -19.49 21.50 -17.92
C MET A 560 -18.88 22.83 -17.48
N ILE A 561 -19.22 23.26 -16.26
CA ILE A 561 -18.75 24.53 -15.70
C ILE A 561 -18.38 24.36 -14.23
N SER A 562 -17.15 24.75 -13.86
CA SER A 562 -16.84 25.01 -12.46
C SER A 562 -17.26 26.43 -12.10
N PRO A 563 -18.30 26.63 -11.26
CA PRO A 563 -18.78 27.97 -10.91
C PRO A 563 -17.78 28.74 -10.04
N GLU A 564 -16.82 28.06 -9.41
CA GLU A 564 -15.74 28.66 -8.63
C GLU A 564 -14.72 29.35 -9.55
N GLY A 565 -14.43 28.71 -10.69
CA GLY A 565 -13.46 29.15 -11.68
C GLY A 565 -12.00 29.10 -11.19
N THR A 566 -11.74 28.42 -10.07
CA THR A 566 -10.44 28.06 -9.51
C THR A 566 -10.57 26.72 -8.79
N SER A 567 -9.49 25.97 -8.66
CA SER A 567 -9.45 24.65 -8.01
C SER A 567 -9.06 24.73 -6.52
N PHE A 568 -9.56 23.81 -5.71
CA PHE A 568 -9.29 23.71 -4.27
C PHE A 568 -8.92 22.29 -3.83
N PRO A 569 -8.22 22.09 -2.72
CA PRO A 569 -8.08 20.76 -2.13
C PRO A 569 -9.44 20.27 -1.60
N THR A 570 -9.63 18.94 -1.52
CA THR A 570 -10.89 18.32 -1.07
C THR A 570 -11.32 18.84 0.32
N ASP A 571 -10.37 19.13 1.20
CA ASP A 571 -10.67 19.59 2.55
C ASP A 571 -11.20 21.04 2.59
N ALA A 572 -10.94 21.84 1.54
CA ALA A 572 -11.35 23.25 1.45
C ALA A 572 -12.42 23.54 0.38
N THR A 573 -12.81 22.54 -0.41
CA THR A 573 -13.86 22.66 -1.43
C THR A 573 -15.26 22.71 -0.78
N PRO A 574 -16.27 23.37 -1.38
CA PRO A 574 -16.19 24.26 -2.54
C PRO A 574 -15.78 25.68 -2.13
N GLY A 575 -15.04 26.35 -3.01
CA GLY A 575 -14.87 27.79 -3.02
C GLY A 575 -16.13 28.55 -3.44
N LYS A 576 -16.04 29.88 -3.43
CA LYS A 576 -17.18 30.76 -3.68
C LYS A 576 -17.66 30.68 -5.14
N PHE A 577 -18.95 30.45 -5.34
CA PHE A 577 -19.54 30.42 -6.67
C PHE A 577 -19.67 31.81 -7.30
N LYS A 578 -19.37 31.89 -8.59
CA LYS A 578 -19.59 33.06 -9.45
C LYS A 578 -20.96 32.96 -10.12
N THR A 579 -21.57 34.11 -10.42
CA THR A 579 -22.93 34.17 -10.99
C THR A 579 -23.00 33.89 -12.49
N GLY A 580 -21.87 33.79 -13.20
CA GLY A 580 -21.82 33.70 -14.67
C GLY A 580 -22.59 32.49 -15.24
N ALA A 581 -22.32 31.29 -14.73
CA ALA A 581 -22.97 30.05 -15.16
C ALA A 581 -24.49 30.11 -15.00
N PHE A 582 -24.94 30.61 -13.83
CA PHE A 582 -26.36 30.72 -13.49
C PHE A 582 -27.08 31.78 -14.34
N ARG A 583 -26.43 32.92 -14.60
CA ARG A 583 -26.98 33.95 -15.50
C ARG A 583 -27.18 33.44 -16.90
N MET A 584 -26.19 32.70 -17.42
CA MET A 584 -26.28 32.06 -18.73
C MET A 584 -27.47 31.10 -18.77
N ALA A 585 -27.55 30.15 -17.84
CA ALA A 585 -28.65 29.18 -17.76
C ALA A 585 -30.03 29.87 -17.73
N ALA A 586 -30.19 30.91 -16.91
CA ALA A 586 -31.43 31.67 -16.81
C ALA A 586 -31.81 32.37 -18.14
N SER A 587 -30.83 32.91 -18.86
CA SER A 587 -31.05 33.69 -20.09
C SER A 587 -31.36 32.87 -21.33
N LEU A 588 -31.01 31.57 -21.37
CA LEU A 588 -31.10 30.76 -22.58
C LEU A 588 -32.54 30.32 -22.88
N PRO A 589 -33.04 30.48 -24.13
CA PRO A 589 -34.38 30.04 -24.52
C PRO A 589 -34.63 28.53 -24.33
N SER A 590 -33.59 27.71 -24.45
CA SER A 590 -33.64 26.25 -24.30
C SER A 590 -33.93 25.77 -22.88
N GLN A 591 -33.84 26.64 -21.87
CA GLN A 591 -34.08 26.31 -20.45
C GLN A 591 -33.29 25.08 -19.99
N PRO A 592 -31.95 25.06 -20.16
CA PRO A 592 -31.15 23.91 -19.78
C PRO A 592 -31.24 23.66 -18.27
N LEU A 593 -31.38 22.39 -17.88
CA LEU A 593 -31.32 22.03 -16.46
C LEU A 593 -29.88 22.18 -15.96
N LEU A 594 -29.76 22.62 -14.72
CA LEU A 594 -28.48 22.71 -14.02
C LEU A 594 -28.32 21.48 -13.12
N VAL A 595 -27.37 20.60 -13.47
CA VAL A 595 -27.09 19.34 -12.80
C VAL A 595 -25.87 19.52 -11.90
N PRO A 596 -26.02 19.55 -10.56
CA PRO A 596 -24.89 19.73 -9.65
C PRO A 596 -24.19 18.41 -9.37
N ILE A 597 -22.85 18.39 -9.42
CA ILE A 597 -22.03 17.21 -9.14
C ILE A 597 -21.02 17.54 -8.04
N VAL A 598 -21.03 16.73 -6.98
CA VAL A 598 -20.02 16.76 -5.92
C VAL A 598 -18.88 15.80 -6.27
N MET A 599 -17.65 16.32 -6.25
CA MET A 599 -16.40 15.60 -6.51
C MET A 599 -15.54 15.60 -5.25
N LEU A 600 -15.00 14.43 -4.84
CA LEU A 600 -14.06 14.31 -3.71
C LEU A 600 -12.84 13.45 -4.07
N ASN A 601 -11.71 13.77 -3.45
CA ASN A 601 -10.43 13.04 -3.45
C ASN A 601 -9.66 12.98 -4.79
N PHE A 602 -10.08 13.71 -5.82
CA PHE A 602 -9.34 13.79 -7.09
C PHE A 602 -7.98 14.52 -6.96
N ASP A 603 -7.77 15.25 -5.86
CA ASP A 603 -6.52 15.90 -5.47
C ASP A 603 -5.54 14.99 -4.73
N ARG A 604 -5.92 13.73 -4.50
CA ARG A 604 -5.12 12.74 -3.76
C ARG A 604 -4.62 11.63 -4.68
N ARG A 605 -3.59 10.91 -4.25
CA ARG A 605 -3.08 9.74 -4.98
C ARG A 605 -4.10 8.59 -4.96
N ILE A 606 -4.21 7.87 -6.07
CA ILE A 606 -5.17 6.77 -6.26
C ILE A 606 -4.87 5.54 -5.38
N ILE A 607 -3.65 5.40 -4.87
CA ILE A 607 -3.18 4.17 -4.20
C ILE A 607 -3.68 3.98 -2.76
N ASN A 608 -4.29 5.01 -2.17
CA ASN A 608 -4.84 5.01 -0.80
C ASN A 608 -6.08 5.92 -0.70
N ASN A 609 -6.81 6.10 -1.80
CA ASN A 609 -7.99 6.95 -1.83
C ASN A 609 -8.99 6.42 -2.86
N GLN A 610 -10.27 6.58 -2.54
CA GLN A 610 -11.35 6.37 -3.48
C GLN A 610 -11.85 7.72 -3.98
N TRP A 611 -11.97 7.87 -5.31
CA TRP A 611 -12.63 9.03 -5.90
C TRP A 611 -14.15 8.92 -5.73
N ILE A 612 -14.80 10.02 -5.34
CA ILE A 612 -16.25 10.03 -5.15
C ILE A 612 -16.87 11.06 -6.09
N CYS A 613 -17.87 10.62 -6.84
CA CYS A 613 -18.71 11.45 -7.69
C CYS A 613 -20.18 11.25 -7.26
N ARG A 614 -20.84 12.34 -6.84
CA ARG A 614 -22.26 12.33 -6.45
C ARG A 614 -23.03 13.34 -7.28
N ILE A 615 -23.96 12.84 -8.08
CA ILE A 615 -24.86 13.64 -8.91
C ILE A 615 -26.09 14.01 -8.07
N LEU A 616 -26.34 15.31 -7.93
CA LEU A 616 -27.47 15.86 -7.18
C LEU A 616 -28.68 16.07 -8.10
N PRO A 617 -29.91 16.19 -7.55
CA PRO A 617 -31.09 16.49 -8.33
C PRO A 617 -30.92 17.72 -9.23
N PRO A 618 -31.36 17.67 -10.50
CA PRO A 618 -31.24 18.78 -11.42
C PRO A 618 -32.15 19.93 -11.01
N VAL A 619 -31.74 21.15 -11.32
CA VAL A 619 -32.44 22.38 -10.96
C VAL A 619 -32.80 23.16 -12.22
N ASP A 620 -34.08 23.50 -12.36
CA ASP A 620 -34.52 24.55 -13.28
C ASP A 620 -34.24 25.91 -12.65
N ILE A 621 -33.28 26.63 -13.22
CA ILE A 621 -32.84 27.93 -12.72
C ILE A 621 -33.92 29.01 -12.82
N ARG A 622 -34.79 28.96 -13.83
CA ARG A 622 -35.87 29.95 -13.98
C ARG A 622 -36.89 29.81 -12.88
N GLU A 623 -37.21 28.58 -12.50
CA GLU A 623 -38.11 28.29 -11.37
C GLU A 623 -37.43 28.58 -10.03
N ALA A 624 -36.18 28.15 -9.86
CA ALA A 624 -35.45 28.27 -8.61
C ALA A 624 -35.13 29.73 -8.21
N ILE A 625 -35.07 30.66 -9.18
CA ILE A 625 -34.84 32.09 -8.92
C ILE A 625 -36.15 32.84 -8.55
N LYS A 626 -37.34 32.32 -8.86
CA LYS A 626 -38.62 33.02 -8.58
C LYS A 626 -38.78 33.44 -7.11
N PRO A 627 -38.47 32.60 -6.10
CA PRO A 627 -38.56 33.00 -4.68
C PRO A 627 -37.65 34.18 -4.31
N TYR A 628 -36.62 34.43 -5.11
CA TYR A 628 -35.67 35.54 -4.93
C TYR A 628 -36.09 36.82 -5.66
N GLY A 629 -37.28 36.86 -6.28
CA GLY A 629 -37.74 38.01 -7.05
C GLY A 629 -36.86 38.36 -8.25
N GLY A 630 -36.11 37.38 -8.79
CA GLY A 630 -35.13 37.62 -9.85
C GLY A 630 -33.70 37.92 -9.37
N ASP A 631 -33.45 38.01 -8.05
CA ASP A 631 -32.10 38.25 -7.52
C ASP A 631 -31.21 36.99 -7.61
N ILE A 632 -30.50 36.88 -8.74
CA ILE A 632 -29.57 35.79 -8.98
C ILE A 632 -28.36 35.78 -8.05
N LYS A 633 -27.96 36.93 -7.47
CA LYS A 633 -26.80 36.96 -6.56
C LYS A 633 -27.15 36.31 -5.23
N GLN A 634 -28.35 36.61 -4.71
CA GLN A 634 -28.83 35.99 -3.48
C GLN A 634 -29.06 34.49 -3.70
N PHE A 635 -29.72 34.10 -4.80
CA PHE A 635 -29.88 32.69 -5.18
C PHE A 635 -28.55 31.94 -5.21
N VAL A 636 -27.53 32.47 -5.89
CA VAL A 636 -26.22 31.80 -5.99
C VAL A 636 -25.52 31.69 -4.62
N THR A 637 -25.73 32.66 -3.73
CA THR A 637 -25.17 32.60 -2.37
C THR A 637 -25.80 31.47 -1.57
N ASP A 638 -27.13 31.34 -1.60
CA ASP A 638 -27.86 30.29 -0.90
C ASP A 638 -27.59 28.92 -1.52
N PHE A 639 -27.57 28.84 -2.86
CA PHE A 639 -27.27 27.63 -3.60
C PHE A 639 -25.83 27.14 -3.30
N HIS A 640 -24.87 28.05 -3.16
CA HIS A 640 -23.51 27.70 -2.72
C HIS A 640 -23.50 27.10 -1.31
N GLN A 641 -24.29 27.63 -0.36
CA GLN A 641 -24.40 27.05 0.98
C GLN A 641 -25.05 25.66 0.95
N TYR A 642 -26.11 25.50 0.15
CA TYR A 642 -26.73 24.19 -0.09
C TYR A 642 -25.71 23.19 -0.65
N PHE A 643 -24.99 23.57 -1.71
CA PHE A 643 -24.00 22.70 -2.34
C PHE A 643 -22.87 22.35 -1.36
N LYS A 644 -22.39 23.31 -0.57
CA LYS A 644 -21.40 23.08 0.48
C LYS A 644 -21.91 22.08 1.54
N SER A 645 -23.17 22.16 1.97
CA SER A 645 -23.78 21.16 2.85
C SER A 645 -23.74 19.76 2.22
N LYS A 646 -24.00 19.65 0.91
CA LYS A 646 -23.92 18.35 0.20
C LYS A 646 -22.51 17.81 0.06
N VAL A 647 -21.50 18.67 -0.07
CA VAL A 647 -20.09 18.26 -0.01
C VAL A 647 -19.78 17.66 1.36
N GLU A 648 -20.18 18.30 2.45
CA GLU A 648 -19.93 17.81 3.82
C GLU A 648 -20.71 16.51 4.12
N GLU A 649 -21.97 16.40 3.68
CA GLU A 649 -22.74 15.15 3.77
C GLU A 649 -22.03 13.99 3.04
N THR A 650 -21.46 14.28 1.86
CA THR A 650 -20.76 13.27 1.04
C THR A 650 -19.44 12.86 1.70
N LYS A 651 -18.68 13.80 2.28
CA LYS A 651 -17.49 13.50 3.09
C LYS A 651 -17.80 12.61 4.30
N ALA A 652 -18.98 12.77 4.90
CA ALA A 652 -19.43 11.97 6.04
C ALA A 652 -19.94 10.56 5.67
N GLY A 653 -19.93 10.17 4.40
CA GLY A 653 -20.43 8.86 3.97
C GLY A 653 -21.94 8.80 3.68
N ASN A 654 -22.65 9.92 3.79
CA ASN A 654 -24.12 9.99 3.64
C ASN A 654 -24.50 10.40 2.21
N TYR A 655 -24.42 9.46 1.26
CA TYR A 655 -24.72 9.73 -0.15
C TYR A 655 -25.35 8.58 -0.91
#